data_AF-A0A7S0EWK0-F1
#
_entry.id   AF-A0A7S0EWK0-F1
#
_cell.length_a   1.000
_cell.length_b   1.000
_cell.length_c   1.000
_cell.angle_alpha   90.00
_cell.angle_beta   90.00
_cell.angle_gamma   90.00
#
_symmetry.space_group_name_H-M   'P 1'
#
loop_
_entity.id
_entity.type
_entity.pdbx_description
1 polymer ?
#
loop_
_entity_poly.entity_id
_entity_poly.type
_entity_poly.pdbx_seq_one_letter_code
_entity_poly.pdbx_strand_id
1 'polypeptide(L)'
;QKMMSPPPAFLEMMLGFKQKIDDGLVPKTAFKNIQDILAQEEFNVDVMKRKSNAAAGLTDFIININIYNDINENVEPMRIAGNKAEEDLAAAIASKDAALAAKAQAEATVAELTRQYDEANAEKAEVLAVADKLERKLGLAQRLMTALSAEGARWKESIISLTASLDILTGDVLLASAFVSYIGCFNKRFRKELMDKTFVPYLDGTLPAAKGGVPMSEGVADPIKILTTDAQIAGWNTESLPADRVSTENGAIVTSCARWPVMIDPQLQGIRWVKKHEEARGLKVVRLGQKTLMTTLGTGIENGVPVLIENIQLQIDAVLNPVIGRQTIKRGRNFVIKLGDKEVDYSPQFKLYLQTKLSNPHYQPEIQAETTLVNFMVTEDGLEDQLLGIVVAKERPDLEEEKSRLVQEGASNKKQLSEVEDQILEVLESAGGSILEDASAIEILDGAKKLSDEIGAKQKIADETEIKIDEARASYKPVSYRSAVLFFCIASLAAIDPMYQYSLDWFIDLFCRAIADSEPSSDLQVRMENLNTHFQYFLYKNVCRSLFEKDKLTFSLLLCTDLMKGYDKLDHTEWRYLLTGGMMLDASGLAKNPAPEWVTQKVWEDINTLSDVEALKGLNERFAKEPQAYSAFVSNSAPYECWDQLPAWTQVLTPFQ
;
A
#
# COMPACT_ATOMS: atom_id res chain seq x y z
N GLN A 1 -105.61 -107.48 50.17
CA GLN A 1 -106.57 -107.45 49.05
C GLN A 1 -107.24 -106.09 48.81
N LYS A 2 -107.61 -105.27 49.83
CA LYS A 2 -108.20 -103.92 49.58
C LYS A 2 -107.29 -102.91 48.86
N MET A 3 -105.95 -103.01 48.97
CA MET A 3 -105.01 -102.08 48.32
C MET A 3 -104.71 -102.38 46.84
N MET A 4 -105.16 -103.52 46.29
CA MET A 4 -104.83 -103.95 44.92
C MET A 4 -106.04 -103.87 43.97
N SER A 5 -107.11 -103.16 44.36
CA SER A 5 -108.32 -103.02 43.55
C SER A 5 -108.76 -101.55 43.51
N PRO A 6 -109.03 -100.95 42.34
CA PRO A 6 -109.12 -101.56 41.00
C PRO A 6 -107.74 -101.75 40.30
N PRO A 7 -107.56 -102.80 39.46
CA PRO A 7 -106.27 -103.15 38.83
C PRO A 7 -105.55 -102.07 37.99
N PRO A 8 -106.24 -101.17 37.25
CA PRO A 8 -105.56 -100.14 36.44
C PRO A 8 -104.76 -99.14 37.29
N ALA A 9 -105.29 -98.75 38.46
CA ALA A 9 -104.66 -97.77 39.34
C ALA A 9 -103.37 -98.31 39.99
N PHE A 10 -103.31 -99.63 40.24
CA PHE A 10 -102.10 -100.27 40.75
C PHE A 10 -100.98 -100.31 39.69
N LEU A 11 -101.33 -100.49 38.42
CA LEU A 11 -100.37 -100.48 37.31
C LEU A 11 -99.77 -99.07 37.09
N GLU A 12 -100.60 -98.02 37.14
CA GLU A 12 -100.12 -96.62 37.05
C GLU A 12 -99.18 -96.28 38.22
N MET A 13 -99.50 -96.72 39.44
CA MET A 13 -98.63 -96.52 40.60
C MET A 13 -97.25 -97.19 40.42
N MET A 14 -97.21 -98.39 39.84
CA MET A 14 -95.98 -99.13 39.57
C MET A 14 -95.15 -98.50 38.44
N LEU A 15 -95.79 -98.08 37.34
CA LEU A 15 -95.11 -97.39 36.23
C LEU A 15 -94.58 -96.01 36.64
N GLY A 16 -95.29 -95.30 37.52
CA GLY A 16 -94.87 -94.01 38.08
C GLY A 16 -93.86 -94.09 39.22
N PHE A 17 -93.47 -95.31 39.66
CA PHE A 17 -92.58 -95.46 40.81
C PHE A 17 -91.15 -94.98 40.54
N LYS A 18 -90.66 -95.08 39.30
CA LYS A 18 -89.35 -94.55 38.88
C LYS A 18 -89.25 -93.03 39.11
N GLN A 19 -90.28 -92.29 38.68
CA GLN A 19 -90.34 -90.83 38.86
C GLN A 19 -90.28 -90.45 40.35
N LYS A 20 -90.94 -91.23 41.23
CA LYS A 20 -90.88 -90.99 42.68
C LYS A 20 -89.50 -91.20 43.30
N ILE A 21 -88.64 -92.02 42.67
CA ILE A 21 -87.24 -92.20 43.09
C ILE A 21 -86.40 -91.05 42.56
N ASP A 22 -86.60 -90.66 41.29
CA ASP A 22 -85.95 -89.49 40.68
C ASP A 22 -86.25 -88.19 41.47
N ASP A 23 -87.48 -88.05 41.97
CA ASP A 23 -87.95 -86.91 42.77
C ASP A 23 -87.64 -87.04 44.28
N GLY A 24 -87.02 -88.14 44.74
CA GLY A 24 -86.61 -88.34 46.13
C GLY A 24 -87.74 -88.57 47.15
N LEU A 25 -88.93 -88.96 46.68
CA LEU A 25 -90.15 -89.11 47.51
C LEU A 25 -90.27 -90.48 48.21
N VAL A 26 -89.37 -91.44 47.93
CA VAL A 26 -89.31 -92.74 48.62
C VAL A 26 -88.26 -92.68 49.74
N PRO A 27 -88.62 -92.94 51.00
CA PRO A 27 -87.67 -92.89 52.12
C PRO A 27 -86.54 -93.90 51.95
N LYS A 28 -85.28 -93.47 52.13
CA LYS A 28 -84.09 -94.36 52.06
C LYS A 28 -84.17 -95.57 53.01
N THR A 29 -84.92 -95.45 54.12
CA THR A 29 -85.17 -96.55 55.06
C THR A 29 -85.99 -97.69 54.45
N ALA A 30 -86.87 -97.39 53.48
CA ALA A 30 -87.67 -98.42 52.80
C ALA A 30 -86.81 -99.38 51.98
N PHE A 31 -85.77 -98.87 51.30
CA PHE A 31 -84.83 -99.70 50.53
C PHE A 31 -83.88 -100.51 51.42
N LYS A 32 -83.50 -99.98 52.59
CA LYS A 32 -82.73 -100.75 53.57
C LYS A 32 -83.53 -101.90 54.18
N ASN A 33 -84.80 -101.68 54.50
CA ASN A 33 -85.63 -102.69 55.17
C ASN A 33 -85.98 -103.90 54.28
N ILE A 34 -85.86 -103.78 52.95
CA ILE A 34 -86.12 -104.88 52.01
C ILE A 34 -84.86 -105.69 51.65
N GLN A 35 -83.66 -105.25 52.07
CA GLN A 35 -82.39 -105.94 51.78
C GLN A 35 -82.35 -107.35 52.38
N ASP A 36 -82.84 -107.53 53.62
CA ASP A 36 -82.88 -108.85 54.27
C ASP A 36 -83.83 -109.82 53.54
N ILE A 37 -84.87 -109.31 52.89
CA ILE A 37 -85.83 -110.10 52.09
C ILE A 37 -85.23 -110.45 50.72
N LEU A 38 -84.54 -109.49 50.09
CA LEU A 38 -83.84 -109.70 48.81
C LEU A 38 -82.64 -110.67 48.95
N ALA A 39 -82.09 -110.83 50.15
CA ALA A 39 -80.98 -111.74 50.42
C ALA A 39 -81.39 -113.21 50.65
N GLN A 40 -82.68 -113.53 50.75
CA GLN A 40 -83.15 -114.91 50.92
C GLN A 40 -83.05 -115.69 49.59
N GLU A 41 -82.48 -116.91 49.61
CA GLU A 41 -82.35 -117.76 48.40
C GLU A 41 -83.70 -118.09 47.74
N GLU A 42 -84.79 -118.05 48.51
CA GLU A 42 -86.16 -118.32 48.06
C GLU A 42 -86.77 -117.13 47.29
N PHE A 43 -86.22 -115.91 47.45
CA PHE A 43 -86.72 -114.67 46.86
C PHE A 43 -85.98 -114.33 45.54
N ASN A 44 -86.04 -115.25 44.57
CA ASN A 44 -85.52 -115.03 43.22
C ASN A 44 -86.60 -115.20 42.15
N VAL A 45 -86.37 -114.56 40.98
CA VAL A 45 -87.34 -114.55 39.88
C VAL A 45 -87.61 -115.97 39.34
N ASP A 46 -86.60 -116.82 39.21
CA ASP A 46 -86.72 -118.18 38.65
C ASP A 46 -87.49 -119.17 39.54
N VAL A 47 -87.34 -119.07 40.87
CA VAL A 47 -88.05 -119.87 41.87
C VAL A 47 -89.52 -119.44 41.95
N MET A 48 -89.78 -118.12 41.96
CA MET A 48 -91.14 -117.57 41.96
C MET A 48 -91.89 -117.87 40.66
N LYS A 49 -91.20 -117.94 39.52
CA LYS A 49 -91.77 -118.30 38.22
C LYS A 49 -92.39 -119.70 38.19
N ARG A 50 -91.81 -120.65 38.95
CA ARG A 50 -92.37 -122.01 39.09
C ARG A 50 -93.68 -122.06 39.89
N LYS A 51 -93.98 -121.03 40.70
CA LYS A 51 -95.22 -120.92 41.50
C LYS A 51 -96.27 -120.01 40.84
N SER A 52 -95.86 -118.89 40.26
CA SER A 52 -96.72 -117.97 39.50
C SER A 52 -95.90 -117.01 38.63
N ASN A 53 -96.23 -116.90 37.33
CA ASN A 53 -95.59 -115.94 36.42
C ASN A 53 -95.81 -114.47 36.83
N ALA A 54 -96.97 -114.15 37.43
CA ALA A 54 -97.25 -112.78 37.86
C ALA A 54 -96.42 -112.36 39.09
N ALA A 55 -96.09 -113.32 39.97
CA ALA A 55 -95.21 -113.06 41.12
C ALA A 55 -93.77 -112.80 40.66
N ALA A 56 -93.28 -113.54 39.66
CA ALA A 56 -91.94 -113.36 39.10
C ALA A 56 -91.73 -111.93 38.53
N GLY A 57 -92.72 -111.36 37.84
CA GLY A 57 -92.63 -109.99 37.31
C GLY A 57 -92.58 -108.90 38.40
N LEU A 58 -93.25 -109.11 39.53
CA LEU A 58 -93.16 -108.20 40.69
C LEU A 58 -91.81 -108.32 41.41
N THR A 59 -91.26 -109.53 41.53
CA THR A 59 -89.92 -109.74 42.10
C THR A 59 -88.84 -109.04 41.25
N ASP A 60 -88.91 -109.15 39.92
CA ASP A 60 -87.96 -108.51 39.00
C ASP A 60 -88.05 -106.96 39.06
N PHE A 61 -89.26 -106.43 39.20
CA PHE A 61 -89.45 -104.98 39.40
C PHE A 61 -88.78 -104.47 40.67
N ILE A 62 -88.93 -105.17 41.80
CA ILE A 62 -88.35 -104.74 43.09
C ILE A 62 -86.81 -104.77 43.04
N ILE A 63 -86.23 -105.78 42.41
CA ILE A 63 -84.76 -105.90 42.25
C ILE A 63 -84.22 -104.74 41.41
N ASN A 64 -84.82 -104.47 40.24
CA ASN A 64 -84.33 -103.42 39.34
C ASN A 64 -84.50 -102.01 39.92
N ILE A 65 -85.58 -101.77 40.67
CA ILE A 65 -85.81 -100.50 41.35
C ILE A 65 -84.76 -100.21 42.43
N ASN A 66 -84.26 -101.24 43.11
CA ASN A 66 -83.17 -101.09 44.09
C ASN A 66 -81.83 -100.74 43.43
N ILE A 67 -81.52 -101.33 42.27
CA ILE A 67 -80.30 -101.05 41.49
C ILE A 67 -80.32 -99.61 40.94
N TYR A 68 -81.48 -99.15 40.45
CA TYR A 68 -81.62 -97.82 39.87
C TYR A 68 -81.33 -96.69 40.88
N ASN A 69 -81.73 -96.85 42.14
CA ASN A 69 -81.46 -95.86 43.18
C ASN A 69 -79.94 -95.69 43.45
N ASP A 70 -79.16 -96.78 43.39
CA ASP A 70 -77.71 -96.75 43.65
C ASP A 70 -76.93 -96.01 42.55
N ILE A 71 -77.41 -96.09 41.30
CA ILE A 71 -76.80 -95.39 40.15
C ILE A 71 -77.07 -93.87 40.20
N ASN A 72 -78.28 -93.47 40.57
CA ASN A 72 -78.67 -92.05 40.63
C ASN A 72 -77.88 -91.26 41.68
N GLU A 73 -77.50 -91.89 42.79
CA GLU A 73 -76.79 -91.22 43.89
C GLU A 73 -75.31 -90.92 43.55
N ASN A 74 -74.71 -91.67 42.63
CA ASN A 74 -73.26 -91.63 42.40
C ASN A 74 -72.80 -90.90 41.11
N VAL A 75 -73.60 -90.85 40.04
CA VAL A 75 -73.10 -90.41 38.71
C VAL A 75 -73.47 -88.97 38.33
N GLU A 76 -74.64 -88.47 38.74
CA GLU A 76 -75.12 -87.15 38.32
C GLU A 76 -74.29 -85.94 38.84
N PRO A 77 -73.68 -85.97 40.05
CA PRO A 77 -72.80 -84.89 40.51
C PRO A 77 -71.55 -84.69 39.63
N MET A 78 -71.01 -85.78 39.04
CA MET A 78 -69.78 -85.73 38.24
C MET A 78 -70.02 -85.10 36.86
N ARG A 79 -71.22 -85.25 36.30
CA ARG A 79 -71.61 -84.69 35.00
C ARG A 79 -71.70 -83.17 35.02
N ILE A 80 -72.20 -82.60 36.13
CA ILE A 80 -72.35 -81.15 36.32
C ILE A 80 -70.98 -80.47 36.47
N ALA A 81 -70.02 -81.11 37.14
CA ALA A 81 -68.67 -80.58 37.32
C ALA A 81 -67.85 -80.51 36.02
N GLY A 82 -68.03 -81.48 35.11
CA GLY A 82 -67.33 -81.51 33.81
C GLY A 82 -67.72 -80.35 32.89
N ASN A 83 -69.03 -80.10 32.72
CA ASN A 83 -69.52 -79.03 31.84
C ASN A 83 -69.06 -77.64 32.28
N LYS A 84 -68.97 -77.40 33.61
CA LYS A 84 -68.53 -76.11 34.14
C LYS A 84 -67.04 -75.85 33.85
N ALA A 85 -66.20 -76.88 33.90
CA ALA A 85 -64.77 -76.75 33.59
C ALA A 85 -64.51 -76.50 32.09
N GLU A 86 -65.36 -77.04 31.21
CA GLU A 86 -65.28 -76.80 29.76
C GLU A 86 -65.68 -75.36 29.39
N GLU A 87 -66.72 -74.79 30.01
CA GLU A 87 -67.10 -73.39 29.82
C GLU A 87 -66.00 -72.43 30.29
N ASP A 88 -65.42 -72.67 31.48
CA ASP A 88 -64.35 -71.83 32.02
C ASP A 88 -63.08 -71.87 31.13
N LEU A 89 -62.74 -73.03 30.56
CA LEU A 89 -61.62 -73.18 29.64
C LEU A 89 -61.85 -72.44 28.31
N ALA A 90 -63.07 -72.53 27.76
CA ALA A 90 -63.43 -71.82 26.53
C ALA A 90 -63.37 -70.30 26.71
N ALA A 91 -63.85 -69.78 27.84
CA ALA A 91 -63.77 -68.35 28.18
C ALA A 91 -62.31 -67.88 28.35
N ALA A 92 -61.46 -68.69 29.00
CA ALA A 92 -60.05 -68.36 29.19
C ALA A 92 -59.26 -68.34 27.87
N ILE A 93 -59.53 -69.28 26.95
CA ILE A 93 -58.90 -69.34 25.62
C ILE A 93 -59.33 -68.13 24.78
N ALA A 94 -60.62 -67.80 24.74
CA ALA A 94 -61.11 -66.63 24.01
C ALA A 94 -60.48 -65.31 24.51
N SER A 95 -60.32 -65.17 25.84
CA SER A 95 -59.66 -64.01 26.45
C SER A 95 -58.16 -63.94 26.10
N LYS A 96 -57.46 -65.07 26.15
CA LYS A 96 -56.04 -65.17 25.76
C LYS A 96 -55.84 -64.82 24.29
N ASP A 97 -56.68 -65.33 23.39
CA ASP A 97 -56.54 -65.09 21.96
C ASP A 97 -56.85 -63.62 21.60
N ALA A 98 -57.84 -63.01 22.27
CA ALA A 98 -58.10 -61.57 22.15
C ALA A 98 -56.90 -60.72 22.65
N ALA A 99 -56.28 -61.11 23.78
CA ALA A 99 -55.10 -60.43 24.31
C ALA A 99 -53.86 -60.58 23.40
N LEU A 100 -53.67 -61.76 22.79
CA LEU A 100 -52.61 -61.99 21.81
C LEU A 100 -52.81 -61.20 20.52
N ALA A 101 -54.04 -61.10 20.02
CA ALA A 101 -54.37 -60.28 18.86
C ALA A 101 -54.13 -58.79 19.14
N ALA A 102 -54.56 -58.29 20.30
CA ALA A 102 -54.31 -56.91 20.72
C ALA A 102 -52.81 -56.62 20.89
N LYS A 103 -52.03 -57.57 21.44
CA LYS A 103 -50.58 -57.47 21.54
C LYS A 103 -49.92 -57.40 20.16
N ALA A 104 -50.30 -58.28 19.23
CA ALA A 104 -49.74 -58.29 17.88
C ALA A 104 -50.05 -56.98 17.12
N GLN A 105 -51.25 -56.43 17.29
CA GLN A 105 -51.63 -55.15 16.72
C GLN A 105 -50.84 -53.99 17.33
N ALA A 106 -50.63 -53.99 18.64
CA ALA A 106 -49.81 -52.99 19.33
C ALA A 106 -48.33 -53.07 18.90
N GLU A 107 -47.76 -54.27 18.81
CA GLU A 107 -46.37 -54.48 18.34
C GLU A 107 -46.19 -54.03 16.88
N ALA A 108 -47.16 -54.30 16.00
CA ALA A 108 -47.14 -53.80 14.62
C ALA A 108 -47.23 -52.27 14.56
N THR A 109 -48.06 -51.66 15.42
CA THR A 109 -48.22 -50.20 15.50
C THR A 109 -46.94 -49.55 16.02
N VAL A 110 -46.31 -50.14 17.05
CA VAL A 110 -45.02 -49.67 17.59
C VAL A 110 -43.91 -49.81 16.56
N ALA A 111 -43.86 -50.91 15.80
CA ALA A 111 -42.87 -51.10 14.74
C ALA A 111 -43.01 -50.03 13.63
N GLU A 112 -44.24 -49.75 13.19
CA GLU A 112 -44.49 -48.72 12.18
C GLU A 112 -44.18 -47.30 12.70
N LEU A 113 -44.58 -46.99 13.94
CA LEU A 113 -44.24 -45.71 14.57
C LEU A 113 -42.74 -45.54 14.78
N THR A 114 -42.01 -46.62 15.10
CA THR A 114 -40.54 -46.60 15.23
C THR A 114 -39.90 -46.33 13.87
N ARG A 115 -40.38 -46.99 12.80
CA ARG A 115 -39.91 -46.73 11.43
C ARG A 115 -40.13 -45.28 11.01
N GLN A 116 -41.34 -44.74 11.24
CA GLN A 116 -41.66 -43.34 10.92
C GLN A 116 -40.86 -42.36 11.78
N TYR A 117 -40.61 -42.67 13.05
CA TYR A 117 -39.79 -41.86 13.93
C TYR A 117 -38.33 -41.82 13.46
N ASP A 118 -37.76 -42.96 13.07
CA ASP A 118 -36.40 -43.06 12.55
C ASP A 118 -36.25 -42.36 11.20
N GLU A 119 -37.23 -42.50 10.29
CA GLU A 119 -37.27 -41.75 9.01
C GLU A 119 -37.34 -40.24 9.24
N ALA A 120 -38.24 -39.77 10.12
CA ALA A 120 -38.38 -38.34 10.42
C ALA A 120 -37.14 -37.78 11.15
N ASN A 121 -36.48 -38.56 12.00
CA ASN A 121 -35.23 -38.14 12.64
C ASN A 121 -34.07 -38.10 11.66
N ALA A 122 -33.99 -39.05 10.71
CA ALA A 122 -32.99 -39.04 9.65
C ALA A 122 -33.16 -37.81 8.75
N GLU A 123 -34.39 -37.53 8.32
CA GLU A 123 -34.71 -36.34 7.53
C GLU A 123 -34.40 -35.05 8.30
N LYS A 124 -34.79 -34.98 9.59
CA LYS A 124 -34.44 -33.84 10.46
C LYS A 124 -32.93 -33.66 10.59
N ALA A 125 -32.17 -34.73 10.78
CA ALA A 125 -30.72 -34.66 10.91
C ALA A 125 -30.05 -34.19 9.60
N GLU A 126 -30.55 -34.65 8.46
CA GLU A 126 -30.09 -34.21 7.14
C GLU A 126 -30.39 -32.72 6.93
N VAL A 127 -31.61 -32.27 7.21
CA VAL A 127 -31.99 -30.85 7.10
C VAL A 127 -31.15 -29.97 8.02
N LEU A 128 -30.90 -30.39 9.25
CA LEU A 128 -30.03 -29.66 10.18
C LEU A 128 -28.58 -29.60 9.68
N ALA A 129 -28.05 -30.70 9.15
CA ALA A 129 -26.70 -30.72 8.58
C ALA A 129 -26.59 -29.79 7.35
N VAL A 130 -27.63 -29.73 6.52
CA VAL A 130 -27.70 -28.80 5.38
C VAL A 130 -27.80 -27.35 5.86
N ALA A 131 -28.62 -27.08 6.89
CA ALA A 131 -28.77 -25.75 7.48
C ALA A 131 -27.44 -25.23 8.06
N ASP A 132 -26.74 -26.04 8.86
CA ASP A 132 -25.42 -25.69 9.43
C ASP A 132 -24.39 -25.41 8.33
N LYS A 133 -24.42 -26.20 7.25
CA LYS A 133 -23.52 -26.01 6.10
C LYS A 133 -23.82 -24.70 5.38
N LEU A 134 -25.10 -24.35 5.19
CA LEU A 134 -25.52 -23.10 4.56
C LEU A 134 -25.19 -21.89 5.45
N GLU A 135 -25.40 -21.98 6.76
CA GLU A 135 -25.10 -20.89 7.70
C GLU A 135 -23.59 -20.60 7.74
N ARG A 136 -22.75 -21.64 7.74
CA ARG A 136 -21.29 -21.47 7.58
C ARG A 136 -20.93 -20.82 6.26
N LYS A 137 -21.50 -21.29 5.14
CA LYS A 137 -21.26 -20.69 3.81
C LYS A 137 -21.70 -19.23 3.75
N LEU A 138 -22.83 -18.89 4.38
CA LEU A 138 -23.34 -17.52 4.47
C LEU A 138 -22.38 -16.63 5.27
N GLY A 139 -21.92 -17.08 6.43
CA GLY A 139 -20.97 -16.36 7.26
C GLY A 139 -19.64 -16.09 6.55
N LEU A 140 -19.12 -17.09 5.83
CA LEU A 140 -17.92 -16.95 4.99
C LEU A 140 -18.14 -15.95 3.84
N ALA A 141 -19.28 -16.04 3.14
CA ALA A 141 -19.62 -15.12 2.06
C ALA A 141 -19.74 -13.67 2.54
N GLN A 142 -20.32 -13.44 3.72
CA GLN A 142 -20.49 -12.10 4.26
C GLN A 142 -19.17 -11.46 4.70
N ARG A 143 -18.25 -12.27 5.26
CA ARG A 143 -16.87 -11.82 5.55
C ARG A 143 -16.12 -11.50 4.27
N LEU A 144 -16.16 -12.40 3.29
CA LEU A 144 -15.51 -12.22 1.99
C LEU A 144 -16.03 -10.96 1.29
N MET A 145 -17.36 -10.74 1.26
CA MET A 145 -17.98 -9.55 0.69
C MET A 145 -17.51 -8.28 1.39
N THR A 146 -17.40 -8.29 2.71
CA THR A 146 -16.93 -7.15 3.50
C THR A 146 -15.44 -6.87 3.28
N ALA A 147 -14.63 -7.92 3.13
CA ALA A 147 -13.21 -7.79 2.83
C ALA A 147 -13.00 -7.15 1.44
N LEU A 148 -13.72 -7.65 0.43
CA LEU A 148 -13.57 -7.22 -0.96
C LEU A 148 -14.38 -5.97 -1.33
N SER A 149 -15.38 -5.54 -0.56
CA SER A 149 -16.21 -4.38 -0.97
C SER A 149 -15.44 -3.07 -0.98
N ALA A 150 -14.57 -2.87 0.03
CA ALA A 150 -13.72 -1.68 0.10
C ALA A 150 -12.69 -1.70 -1.03
N GLU A 151 -12.11 -2.87 -1.26
CA GLU A 151 -11.12 -3.10 -2.31
C GLU A 151 -11.71 -2.91 -3.72
N GLY A 152 -12.90 -3.44 -3.96
CA GLY A 152 -13.63 -3.24 -5.22
C GLY A 152 -14.04 -1.79 -5.45
N ALA A 153 -14.39 -1.03 -4.39
CA ALA A 153 -14.64 0.40 -4.51
C ALA A 153 -13.37 1.17 -4.90
N ARG A 154 -12.25 0.84 -4.25
CA ARG A 154 -10.93 1.41 -4.54
C ARG A 154 -10.47 1.09 -5.96
N TRP A 155 -10.54 -0.17 -6.39
CA TRP A 155 -10.24 -0.55 -7.77
C TRP A 155 -11.14 0.15 -8.77
N LYS A 156 -12.43 0.33 -8.47
CA LYS A 156 -13.33 1.07 -9.35
C LYS A 156 -12.91 2.53 -9.49
N GLU A 157 -12.49 3.16 -8.41
CA GLU A 157 -11.93 4.52 -8.43
C GLU A 157 -10.60 4.57 -9.20
N SER A 158 -9.69 3.62 -8.97
CA SER A 158 -8.44 3.47 -9.72
C SER A 158 -8.69 3.24 -11.21
N ILE A 159 -9.70 2.46 -11.59
CA ILE A 159 -10.07 2.24 -12.99
C ILE A 159 -10.54 3.55 -13.62
N ILE A 160 -11.35 4.34 -12.91
CA ILE A 160 -11.80 5.65 -13.40
C ILE A 160 -10.60 6.58 -13.60
N SER A 161 -9.68 6.66 -12.63
CA SER A 161 -8.50 7.53 -12.71
C SER A 161 -7.51 7.07 -13.79
N LEU A 162 -7.27 5.76 -13.91
CA LEU A 162 -6.41 5.17 -14.95
C LEU A 162 -7.01 5.33 -16.34
N THR A 163 -8.33 5.20 -16.49
CA THR A 163 -9.02 5.42 -17.78
C THR A 163 -8.88 6.89 -18.20
N ALA A 164 -9.10 7.83 -17.28
CA ALA A 164 -8.86 9.24 -17.55
C ALA A 164 -7.38 9.52 -17.88
N SER A 165 -6.46 8.85 -17.19
CA SER A 165 -5.02 8.97 -17.44
C SER A 165 -4.62 8.40 -18.81
N LEU A 166 -5.27 7.34 -19.29
CA LEU A 166 -5.02 6.76 -20.61
C LEU A 166 -5.34 7.72 -21.75
N ASP A 167 -6.39 8.52 -21.62
CA ASP A 167 -6.80 9.50 -22.63
C ASP A 167 -5.74 10.62 -22.80
N ILE A 168 -5.09 11.03 -21.71
CA ILE A 168 -4.08 12.10 -21.68
C ILE A 168 -2.62 11.60 -21.76
N LEU A 169 -2.42 10.28 -21.66
CA LEU A 169 -1.09 9.65 -21.60
C LEU A 169 -0.21 10.02 -22.81
N THR A 170 -0.81 10.16 -23.98
CA THR A 170 -0.07 10.47 -25.21
C THR A 170 0.63 11.84 -25.11
N GLY A 171 -0.05 12.86 -24.60
CA GLY A 171 0.52 14.20 -24.41
C GLY A 171 1.58 14.23 -23.31
N ASP A 172 1.29 13.57 -22.17
CA ASP A 172 2.21 13.55 -21.02
C ASP A 172 3.49 12.76 -21.32
N VAL A 173 3.41 11.64 -22.05
CA VAL A 173 4.57 10.87 -22.51
C VAL A 173 5.37 11.66 -23.56
N LEU A 174 4.71 12.40 -24.45
CA LEU A 174 5.39 13.25 -25.42
C LEU A 174 6.17 14.37 -24.72
N LEU A 175 5.57 15.01 -23.72
CA LEU A 175 6.23 16.01 -22.87
C LEU A 175 7.43 15.42 -22.13
N ALA A 176 7.25 14.27 -21.47
CA ALA A 176 8.32 13.57 -20.77
C ALA A 176 9.46 13.13 -21.71
N SER A 177 9.12 12.68 -22.93
CA SER A 177 10.12 12.30 -23.95
C SER A 177 10.92 13.51 -24.44
N ALA A 178 10.26 14.64 -24.67
CA ALA A 178 10.92 15.89 -25.02
C ALA A 178 11.82 16.39 -23.87
N PHE A 179 11.35 16.26 -22.64
CA PHE A 179 12.10 16.60 -21.43
C PHE A 179 13.40 15.80 -21.32
N VAL A 180 13.33 14.47 -21.39
CA VAL A 180 14.52 13.59 -21.32
C VAL A 180 15.49 13.84 -22.47
N SER A 181 14.98 14.18 -23.65
CA SER A 181 15.81 14.33 -24.84
C SER A 181 16.57 15.65 -24.91
N TYR A 182 15.96 16.76 -24.47
CA TYR A 182 16.45 18.11 -24.76
C TYR A 182 16.78 18.95 -23.53
N ILE A 183 16.12 18.72 -22.39
CA ILE A 183 16.21 19.64 -21.24
C ILE A 183 17.48 19.43 -20.40
N GLY A 184 18.05 18.21 -20.40
CA GLY A 184 19.10 17.79 -19.48
C GLY A 184 20.31 18.74 -19.38
N CYS A 185 20.74 19.36 -20.47
CA CYS A 185 21.94 20.22 -20.50
C CYS A 185 21.73 21.62 -19.93
N PHE A 186 20.49 22.05 -19.70
CA PHE A 186 20.16 23.43 -19.33
C PHE A 186 20.04 23.63 -17.82
N ASN A 187 20.18 24.89 -17.39
CA ASN A 187 19.99 25.32 -15.99
C ASN A 187 18.50 25.51 -15.65
N LYS A 188 18.17 25.54 -14.35
CA LYS A 188 16.79 25.64 -13.82
C LYS A 188 15.93 26.71 -14.53
N ARG A 189 16.47 27.93 -14.68
CA ARG A 189 15.77 29.05 -15.32
C ARG A 189 15.37 28.72 -16.75
N PHE A 190 16.30 28.19 -17.54
CA PHE A 190 16.05 27.87 -18.94
C PHE A 190 15.16 26.64 -19.09
N ARG A 191 15.26 25.63 -18.20
CA ARG A 191 14.32 24.49 -18.16
C ARG A 191 12.89 24.99 -17.97
N LYS A 192 12.67 25.86 -16.98
CA LYS A 192 11.35 26.44 -16.70
C LYS A 192 10.84 27.26 -17.87
N GLU A 193 11.71 28.08 -18.48
CA GLU A 193 11.33 28.86 -19.65
C GLU A 193 10.93 27.98 -20.84
N LEU A 194 11.69 26.92 -21.14
CA LEU A 194 11.34 25.97 -22.20
C LEU A 194 10.02 25.25 -21.90
N MET A 195 9.83 24.78 -20.66
CA MET A 195 8.61 24.09 -20.25
C MET A 195 7.38 25.01 -20.35
N ASP A 196 7.43 26.15 -19.66
CA ASP A 196 6.27 27.02 -19.45
C ASP A 196 5.96 27.88 -20.68
N LYS A 197 6.96 28.25 -21.49
CA LYS A 197 6.77 29.13 -22.65
C LYS A 197 6.82 28.42 -23.99
N THR A 198 7.31 27.17 -24.06
CA THR A 198 7.49 26.46 -25.33
C THR A 198 6.81 25.10 -25.36
N PHE A 199 7.20 24.15 -24.50
CA PHE A 199 6.73 22.76 -24.60
C PHE A 199 5.24 22.64 -24.25
N VAL A 200 4.83 23.15 -23.08
CA VAL A 200 3.43 23.10 -22.66
C VAL A 200 2.54 23.91 -23.61
N PRO A 201 2.87 25.18 -23.95
CA PRO A 201 2.09 25.97 -24.92
C PRO A 201 2.01 25.38 -26.34
N TYR A 202 2.97 24.53 -26.72
CA TYR A 202 2.93 23.84 -28.01
C TYR A 202 2.01 22.62 -27.96
N LEU A 203 2.04 21.87 -26.86
CA LEU A 203 1.22 20.67 -26.70
C LEU A 203 -0.24 21.01 -26.40
N ASP A 204 -0.51 22.07 -25.65
CA ASP A 204 -1.88 22.49 -25.30
C ASP A 204 -2.64 23.17 -26.45
N GLY A 205 -1.95 23.51 -27.56
CA GLY A 205 -2.56 24.17 -28.71
C GLY A 205 -2.63 25.70 -28.64
N THR A 206 -2.08 26.33 -27.59
CA THR A 206 -2.09 27.79 -27.40
C THR A 206 -1.13 28.51 -28.35
N LEU A 207 -0.06 27.85 -28.77
CA LEU A 207 0.83 28.37 -29.81
C LEU A 207 0.21 28.19 -31.21
N PRO A 208 0.25 29.21 -32.09
CA PRO A 208 -0.29 29.12 -33.46
C PRO A 208 0.31 27.99 -34.32
N ALA A 209 1.48 27.49 -33.95
CA ALA A 209 2.16 26.37 -34.62
C ALA A 209 1.55 25.00 -34.29
N ALA A 210 0.75 24.89 -33.24
CA ALA A 210 0.14 23.65 -32.78
C ALA A 210 -1.19 23.40 -33.51
N LYS A 211 -1.24 22.37 -34.36
CA LYS A 211 -2.42 22.02 -35.15
C LYS A 211 -3.46 21.25 -34.31
N GLY A 212 -4.05 21.91 -33.31
CA GLY A 212 -5.22 21.40 -32.56
C GLY A 212 -4.95 20.83 -31.17
N GLY A 213 -3.74 21.00 -30.63
CA GLY A 213 -3.37 20.50 -29.30
C GLY A 213 -3.34 18.96 -29.19
N VAL A 214 -2.72 18.45 -28.14
CA VAL A 214 -2.70 17.03 -27.77
C VAL A 214 -3.32 16.92 -26.38
N PRO A 215 -4.27 15.99 -26.14
CA PRO A 215 -4.78 15.73 -24.80
C PRO A 215 -3.62 15.45 -23.83
N MET A 216 -3.57 16.21 -22.75
CA MET A 216 -2.54 16.14 -21.71
C MET A 216 -3.12 16.57 -20.37
N SER A 217 -2.41 16.31 -19.27
CA SER A 217 -2.83 16.71 -17.93
C SER A 217 -3.10 18.23 -17.85
N GLU A 218 -4.29 18.62 -17.37
CA GLU A 218 -4.64 20.03 -17.13
C GLU A 218 -3.80 20.61 -15.96
N GLY A 219 -3.11 21.73 -16.19
CA GLY A 219 -2.28 22.41 -15.19
C GLY A 219 -0.77 22.31 -15.44
N VAL A 220 0.04 22.33 -14.36
CA VAL A 220 1.50 22.18 -14.46
C VAL A 220 1.83 20.72 -14.73
N ALA A 221 1.76 20.32 -16.01
CA ALA A 221 2.14 18.98 -16.44
C ALA A 221 3.60 18.72 -16.05
N ASP A 222 3.80 17.78 -15.12
CA ASP A 222 5.09 17.46 -14.55
C ASP A 222 5.65 16.17 -15.17
N PRO A 223 6.66 16.27 -16.05
CA PRO A 223 7.23 15.10 -16.72
C PRO A 223 7.88 14.12 -15.73
N ILE A 224 8.26 14.55 -14.53
CA ILE A 224 8.89 13.69 -13.52
C ILE A 224 7.93 12.63 -12.98
N LYS A 225 6.63 12.93 -12.90
CA LYS A 225 5.61 11.97 -12.46
C LYS A 225 5.42 10.81 -13.43
N ILE A 226 5.70 11.04 -14.72
CA ILE A 226 5.66 9.98 -15.75
C ILE A 226 6.95 9.17 -15.75
N LEU A 227 8.09 9.83 -15.51
CA LEU A 227 9.41 9.21 -15.61
C LEU A 227 9.81 8.44 -14.36
N THR A 228 9.21 8.75 -13.22
CA THR A 228 9.68 8.30 -11.90
C THR A 228 8.53 8.05 -10.93
N THR A 229 8.81 7.29 -9.88
CA THR A 229 7.91 7.13 -8.73
C THR A 229 8.54 7.74 -7.48
N ASP A 230 7.73 8.12 -6.49
CA ASP A 230 8.22 8.63 -5.21
C ASP A 230 9.21 7.67 -4.53
N ALA A 231 8.98 6.36 -4.69
CA ALA A 231 9.88 5.34 -4.16
C ALA A 231 11.26 5.37 -4.82
N GLN A 232 11.33 5.62 -6.13
CA GLN A 232 12.60 5.79 -6.84
C GLN A 232 13.33 7.06 -6.39
N ILE A 233 12.61 8.17 -6.25
CA ILE A 233 13.18 9.44 -5.77
C ILE A 233 13.74 9.28 -4.35
N ALA A 234 12.99 8.64 -3.44
CA ALA A 234 13.46 8.34 -2.09
C ALA A 234 14.70 7.43 -2.08
N GLY A 235 14.74 6.45 -2.99
CA GLY A 235 15.91 5.62 -3.23
C GLY A 235 17.13 6.46 -3.63
N TRP A 236 16.99 7.36 -4.59
CA TRP A 236 18.08 8.23 -5.04
C TRP A 236 18.58 9.18 -3.94
N ASN A 237 17.68 9.71 -3.12
CA ASN A 237 18.05 10.53 -1.96
C ASN A 237 18.90 9.73 -0.96
N THR A 238 18.52 8.48 -0.72
CA THR A 238 19.32 7.54 0.10
C THR A 238 20.67 7.24 -0.55
N GLU A 239 20.74 7.24 -1.87
CA GLU A 239 21.95 7.08 -2.69
C GLU A 239 22.78 8.36 -2.85
N SER A 240 22.49 9.41 -2.07
CA SER A 240 23.22 10.68 -2.04
C SER A 240 23.00 11.62 -3.24
N LEU A 241 21.91 11.42 -4.00
CA LEU A 241 21.39 12.46 -4.88
C LEU A 241 20.69 13.54 -4.02
N PRO A 242 20.90 14.84 -4.28
CA PRO A 242 20.13 15.88 -3.60
C PRO A 242 18.65 15.79 -3.91
N ALA A 243 17.83 16.12 -2.91
CA ALA A 243 16.36 16.13 -3.03
C ALA A 243 15.82 17.35 -3.80
N ASP A 244 16.68 18.25 -4.29
CA ASP A 244 16.24 19.41 -5.05
C ASP A 244 15.64 19.02 -6.40
N ARG A 245 14.82 19.93 -6.93
CA ARG A 245 14.08 19.70 -8.16
C ARG A 245 14.99 19.38 -9.35
N VAL A 246 16.10 20.09 -9.53
CA VAL A 246 16.99 19.91 -10.69
C VAL A 246 17.74 18.58 -10.58
N SER A 247 18.17 18.21 -9.37
CA SER A 247 18.81 16.91 -9.12
C SER A 247 17.86 15.74 -9.34
N THR A 248 16.61 15.84 -8.89
CA THR A 248 15.57 14.84 -9.16
C THR A 248 15.30 14.71 -10.66
N GLU A 249 15.18 15.83 -11.38
CA GLU A 249 15.06 15.86 -12.84
C GLU A 249 16.27 15.20 -13.52
N ASN A 250 17.48 15.48 -13.05
CA ASN A 250 18.70 14.86 -13.58
C ASN A 250 18.73 13.34 -13.34
N GLY A 251 18.30 12.90 -12.15
CA GLY A 251 18.15 11.49 -11.82
C GLY A 251 17.21 10.79 -12.80
N ALA A 252 16.02 11.36 -13.01
CA ALA A 252 15.02 10.87 -13.95
C ALA A 252 15.56 10.78 -15.39
N ILE A 253 16.29 11.80 -15.85
CA ILE A 253 16.88 11.79 -17.19
C ILE A 253 17.94 10.69 -17.30
N VAL A 254 18.82 10.55 -16.31
CA VAL A 254 19.90 9.54 -16.33
C VAL A 254 19.36 8.11 -16.27
N THR A 255 18.27 7.88 -15.53
CA THR A 255 17.63 6.55 -15.48
C THR A 255 16.87 6.22 -16.75
N SER A 256 16.20 7.20 -17.36
CA SER A 256 15.25 6.99 -18.47
C SER A 256 15.83 7.30 -19.86
N CYS A 257 17.03 7.86 -19.96
CA CYS A 257 17.64 8.17 -21.26
C CYS A 257 18.04 6.91 -22.04
N ALA A 258 17.62 6.85 -23.31
CA ALA A 258 18.04 5.79 -24.24
C ALA A 258 19.46 6.01 -24.78
N ARG A 259 19.88 7.28 -24.88
CA ARG A 259 21.25 7.65 -25.25
C ARG A 259 22.10 7.71 -24.00
N TRP A 260 23.37 7.31 -24.10
CA TRP A 260 24.26 7.31 -22.94
C TRP A 260 24.37 8.71 -22.32
N PRO A 261 24.22 8.83 -20.99
CA PRO A 261 24.30 10.12 -20.33
C PRO A 261 25.76 10.61 -20.25
N VAL A 262 25.98 11.86 -20.67
CA VAL A 262 27.20 12.62 -20.41
C VAL A 262 26.91 13.61 -19.28
N MET A 263 27.43 13.30 -18.11
CA MET A 263 27.24 14.06 -16.87
C MET A 263 28.27 15.18 -16.78
N ILE A 264 27.81 16.43 -16.85
CA ILE A 264 28.59 17.63 -16.60
C ILE A 264 28.60 17.86 -15.10
N ASP A 265 29.62 17.35 -14.41
CA ASP A 265 29.67 17.28 -12.95
C ASP A 265 31.03 17.80 -12.44
N PRO A 266 31.22 19.12 -12.35
CA PRO A 266 32.47 19.72 -11.86
C PRO A 266 32.70 19.47 -10.36
N GLN A 267 31.62 19.38 -9.56
CA GLN A 267 31.70 19.17 -8.10
C GLN A 267 31.73 17.69 -7.69
N LEU A 268 31.61 16.74 -8.63
CA LEU A 268 31.65 15.29 -8.40
C LEU A 268 30.52 14.78 -7.48
N GLN A 269 29.34 15.40 -7.55
CA GLN A 269 28.17 14.96 -6.79
C GLN A 269 27.40 13.87 -7.53
N GLY A 270 27.11 14.08 -8.82
CA GLY A 270 26.39 13.12 -9.64
C GLY A 270 27.13 11.79 -9.77
N ILE A 271 28.46 11.82 -9.87
CA ILE A 271 29.27 10.60 -9.94
C ILE A 271 29.21 9.76 -8.65
N ARG A 272 29.07 10.39 -7.47
CA ARG A 272 28.91 9.67 -6.19
C ARG A 272 27.59 8.92 -6.19
N TRP A 273 26.52 9.57 -6.64
CA TRP A 273 25.21 8.95 -6.80
C TRP A 273 25.27 7.76 -7.76
N VAL A 274 25.79 7.91 -8.99
CA VAL A 274 25.86 6.79 -9.96
C VAL A 274 26.68 5.61 -9.44
N LYS A 275 27.78 5.87 -8.71
CA LYS A 275 28.59 4.81 -8.11
C LYS A 275 27.81 4.00 -7.08
N LYS A 276 26.96 4.65 -6.28
CA LYS A 276 26.12 3.99 -5.27
C LYS A 276 24.90 3.31 -5.90
N HIS A 277 24.26 3.98 -6.86
CA HIS A 277 23.10 3.46 -7.60
C HIS A 277 23.42 2.16 -8.36
N GLU A 278 24.58 2.09 -9.01
CA GLU A 278 25.02 0.93 -9.81
C GLU A 278 25.92 -0.04 -9.03
N GLU A 279 26.05 0.13 -7.70
CA GLU A 279 26.92 -0.68 -6.85
C GLU A 279 26.54 -2.16 -6.88
N ALA A 280 25.24 -2.46 -6.74
CA ALA A 280 24.70 -3.82 -6.79
C ALA A 280 24.92 -4.52 -8.14
N ARG A 281 25.06 -3.75 -9.22
CA ARG A 281 25.33 -4.24 -10.58
C ARG A 281 26.83 -4.37 -10.89
N GLY A 282 27.70 -3.99 -9.96
CA GLY A 282 29.15 -4.17 -10.08
C GLY A 282 29.86 -3.15 -10.99
N LEU A 283 29.39 -1.90 -11.00
CA LEU A 283 29.91 -0.79 -11.82
C LEU A 283 31.44 -0.79 -11.94
N LYS A 284 31.94 -0.71 -13.17
CA LYS A 284 33.38 -0.57 -13.45
C LYS A 284 33.73 0.86 -13.81
N VAL A 285 34.64 1.45 -13.05
CA VAL A 285 35.10 2.82 -13.23
C VAL A 285 36.45 2.82 -13.95
N VAL A 286 36.55 3.55 -15.05
CA VAL A 286 37.74 3.63 -15.90
C VAL A 286 38.00 5.07 -16.34
N ARG A 287 39.21 5.35 -16.82
CA ARG A 287 39.59 6.65 -17.38
C ARG A 287 40.20 6.50 -18.76
N LEU A 288 40.04 7.54 -19.59
CA LEU A 288 40.72 7.63 -20.88
C LEU A 288 42.25 7.52 -20.70
N GLY A 289 42.91 6.73 -21.55
CA GLY A 289 44.36 6.48 -21.48
C GLY A 289 44.79 5.34 -20.55
N GLN A 290 43.89 4.74 -19.75
CA GLN A 290 44.22 3.54 -18.98
C GLN A 290 44.36 2.32 -19.90
N LYS A 291 45.44 1.55 -19.76
CA LYS A 291 45.69 0.33 -20.56
C LYS A 291 44.54 -0.70 -20.47
N THR A 292 43.84 -0.73 -19.34
CA THR A 292 42.74 -1.65 -19.07
C THR A 292 41.41 -1.21 -19.69
N LEU A 293 41.27 0.03 -20.17
CA LEU A 293 40.01 0.61 -20.65
C LEU A 293 39.29 -0.31 -21.65
N MET A 294 39.98 -0.72 -22.72
CA MET A 294 39.42 -1.53 -23.78
C MET A 294 39.02 -2.94 -23.31
N THR A 295 39.77 -3.50 -22.36
CA THR A 295 39.48 -4.84 -21.82
C THR A 295 38.27 -4.78 -20.90
N THR A 296 38.25 -3.82 -19.96
CA THR A 296 37.13 -3.61 -19.03
C THR A 296 35.85 -3.26 -19.78
N LEU A 297 35.93 -2.42 -20.81
CA LEU A 297 34.78 -2.05 -21.64
C LEU A 297 34.27 -3.25 -22.44
N GLY A 298 35.15 -4.04 -23.04
CA GLY A 298 34.77 -5.27 -23.75
C GLY A 298 34.04 -6.26 -22.83
N THR A 299 34.64 -6.59 -21.68
CA THR A 299 34.03 -7.48 -20.69
C THR A 299 32.72 -6.93 -20.12
N GLY A 300 32.62 -5.61 -19.93
CA GLY A 300 31.39 -4.95 -19.50
C GLY A 300 30.25 -5.11 -20.53
N ILE A 301 30.57 -4.90 -21.81
CA ILE A 301 29.61 -5.04 -22.91
C ILE A 301 29.11 -6.49 -23.04
N GLU A 302 29.99 -7.49 -22.94
CA GLU A 302 29.63 -8.91 -23.02
C GLU A 302 28.73 -9.35 -21.86
N ASN A 303 29.08 -8.94 -20.64
CA ASN A 303 28.39 -9.39 -19.42
C ASN A 303 27.24 -8.48 -18.99
N GLY A 304 26.99 -7.36 -19.68
CA GLY A 304 25.95 -6.39 -19.31
C GLY A 304 26.27 -5.59 -18.04
N VAL A 305 27.54 -5.52 -17.64
CA VAL A 305 27.99 -4.77 -16.45
C VAL A 305 28.14 -3.30 -16.81
N PRO A 306 27.58 -2.35 -16.03
CA PRO A 306 27.69 -0.93 -16.34
C PRO A 306 29.14 -0.44 -16.22
N VAL A 307 29.51 0.50 -17.10
CA VAL A 307 30.85 1.10 -17.13
C VAL A 307 30.74 2.62 -17.05
N LEU A 308 31.55 3.24 -16.18
CA LEU A 308 31.66 4.68 -16.01
C LEU A 308 33.04 5.16 -16.47
N ILE A 309 33.09 6.05 -17.46
CA ILE A 309 34.31 6.71 -17.91
C ILE A 309 34.40 8.09 -17.25
N GLU A 310 35.37 8.26 -16.34
CA GLU A 310 35.57 9.54 -15.64
C GLU A 310 36.45 10.51 -16.45
N ASN A 311 36.24 11.79 -16.20
CA ASN A 311 37.09 12.90 -16.66
C ASN A 311 37.28 12.93 -18.19
N ILE A 312 36.20 12.72 -18.94
CA ILE A 312 36.22 12.90 -20.39
C ILE A 312 36.54 14.36 -20.72
N GLN A 313 37.37 14.54 -21.74
CA GLN A 313 37.73 15.85 -22.28
C GLN A 313 36.85 16.19 -23.49
N LEU A 314 37.10 17.33 -24.14
CA LEU A 314 36.37 17.73 -25.35
C LEU A 314 36.61 16.79 -26.54
N GLN A 315 37.77 16.12 -26.56
CA GLN A 315 38.09 15.10 -27.56
C GLN A 315 37.96 13.71 -26.95
N ILE A 316 37.12 12.89 -27.57
CA ILE A 316 36.92 11.48 -27.25
C ILE A 316 37.61 10.65 -28.33
N ASP A 317 38.29 9.58 -27.94
CA ASP A 317 38.95 8.67 -28.86
C ASP A 317 37.92 8.04 -29.81
N ALA A 318 38.17 8.13 -31.12
CA ALA A 318 37.31 7.60 -32.17
C ALA A 318 37.05 6.09 -32.03
N VAL A 319 37.93 5.36 -31.35
CA VAL A 319 37.76 3.94 -31.01
C VAL A 319 36.51 3.67 -30.16
N LEU A 320 36.04 4.68 -29.40
CA LEU A 320 34.84 4.57 -28.57
C LEU A 320 33.54 4.93 -29.31
N ASN A 321 33.62 5.55 -30.49
CA ASN A 321 32.43 6.00 -31.24
C ASN A 321 31.42 4.89 -31.52
N PRO A 322 31.80 3.66 -31.91
CA PRO A 322 30.83 2.59 -32.10
C PRO A 322 30.03 2.27 -30.84
N VAL A 323 30.67 2.35 -29.67
CA VAL A 323 30.03 2.12 -28.37
C VAL A 323 29.14 3.30 -27.98
N ILE A 324 29.63 4.53 -28.15
CA ILE A 324 28.91 5.77 -27.80
C ILE A 324 27.65 5.92 -28.67
N GLY A 325 27.78 5.72 -29.98
CA GLY A 325 26.69 5.75 -30.94
C GLY A 325 25.80 4.50 -30.94
N ARG A 326 26.11 3.48 -30.11
CA ARG A 326 25.38 2.20 -30.03
C ARG A 326 25.25 1.53 -31.41
N GLN A 327 26.33 1.54 -32.19
CA GLN A 327 26.41 0.98 -33.54
C GLN A 327 26.46 -0.55 -33.49
N THR A 328 25.33 -1.16 -33.16
CA THR A 328 25.18 -2.62 -33.07
C THR A 328 24.94 -3.24 -34.44
N ILE A 329 25.59 -4.37 -34.68
CA ILE A 329 25.46 -5.16 -35.91
C ILE A 329 24.76 -6.46 -35.52
N LYS A 330 23.63 -6.77 -36.17
CA LYS A 330 22.92 -8.01 -35.92
C LYS A 330 23.64 -9.18 -36.60
N ARG A 331 24.10 -10.16 -35.82
CA ARG A 331 24.65 -11.43 -36.32
C ARG A 331 23.85 -12.60 -35.78
N GLY A 332 23.00 -13.17 -36.63
CA GLY A 332 22.09 -14.24 -36.23
C GLY A 332 21.05 -13.73 -35.22
N ARG A 333 21.04 -14.33 -34.01
CA ARG A 333 20.17 -13.92 -32.89
C ARG A 333 20.81 -12.88 -31.96
N ASN A 334 22.14 -12.75 -31.99
CA ASN A 334 22.87 -11.86 -31.10
C ASN A 334 23.22 -10.53 -31.80
N PHE A 335 23.41 -9.49 -31.00
CA PHE A 335 23.97 -8.22 -31.45
C PHE A 335 25.46 -8.21 -31.12
N VAL A 336 26.28 -7.67 -32.01
CA VAL A 336 27.71 -7.47 -31.78
C VAL A 336 28.05 -6.00 -31.96
N ILE A 337 29.07 -5.52 -31.27
CA ILE A 337 29.59 -4.15 -31.40
C ILE A 337 31.08 -4.20 -31.70
N LYS A 338 31.55 -3.32 -32.58
CA LYS A 338 32.97 -3.23 -32.93
C LYS A 338 33.68 -2.33 -31.93
N LEU A 339 34.64 -2.87 -31.19
CA LEU A 339 35.45 -2.15 -30.21
C LEU A 339 36.92 -2.17 -30.66
N GLY A 340 37.34 -1.10 -31.35
CA GLY A 340 38.63 -1.05 -32.05
C GLY A 340 38.70 -2.11 -33.15
N ASP A 341 39.67 -3.02 -33.06
CA ASP A 341 39.84 -4.12 -34.02
C ASP A 341 39.08 -5.40 -33.61
N LYS A 342 38.44 -5.42 -32.44
CA LYS A 342 37.72 -6.59 -31.91
C LYS A 342 36.22 -6.43 -32.08
N GLU A 343 35.54 -7.53 -32.38
CA GLU A 343 34.08 -7.62 -32.28
C GLU A 343 33.72 -8.25 -30.93
N VAL A 344 32.75 -7.65 -30.23
CA VAL A 344 32.35 -8.01 -28.87
C VAL A 344 30.86 -8.27 -28.87
N ASP A 345 30.40 -9.34 -28.21
CA ASP A 345 28.98 -9.65 -28.08
C ASP A 345 28.30 -8.57 -27.22
N TYR A 346 27.20 -7.99 -27.71
CA TYR A 346 26.49 -6.89 -27.07
C TYR A 346 25.35 -7.42 -26.19
N SER A 347 25.45 -7.17 -24.88
CA SER A 347 24.36 -7.41 -23.93
C SER A 347 23.39 -6.21 -23.89
N PRO A 348 22.06 -6.42 -24.00
CA PRO A 348 21.06 -5.37 -23.85
C PRO A 348 21.04 -4.70 -22.46
N GLN A 349 21.60 -5.36 -21.43
CA GLN A 349 21.67 -4.81 -20.07
C GLN A 349 22.85 -3.87 -19.86
N PHE A 350 23.79 -3.79 -20.81
CA PHE A 350 24.94 -2.91 -20.72
C PHE A 350 24.52 -1.44 -20.67
N LYS A 351 25.14 -0.66 -19.78
CA LYS A 351 24.93 0.79 -19.68
C LYS A 351 26.27 1.52 -19.56
N LEU A 352 26.43 2.57 -20.35
CA LEU A 352 27.62 3.42 -20.34
C LEU A 352 27.29 4.77 -19.70
N TYR A 353 28.11 5.18 -18.74
CA TYR A 353 28.09 6.50 -18.13
C TYR A 353 29.35 7.26 -18.50
N LEU A 354 29.20 8.52 -18.89
CA LEU A 354 30.30 9.40 -19.25
C LEU A 354 30.28 10.61 -18.31
N GLN A 355 31.41 10.99 -17.73
CA GLN A 355 31.48 12.12 -16.80
C GLN A 355 32.58 13.10 -17.19
N THR A 356 32.30 14.41 -17.11
CA THR A 356 33.28 15.48 -17.29
C THR A 356 33.31 16.44 -16.11
N LYS A 357 34.51 16.94 -15.79
CA LYS A 357 34.73 17.99 -14.77
C LYS A 357 34.67 19.41 -15.35
N LEU A 358 34.58 19.56 -16.67
CA LEU A 358 34.51 20.86 -17.31
C LEU A 358 33.14 21.48 -17.03
N SER A 359 33.09 22.67 -16.45
CA SER A 359 31.82 23.31 -16.08
C SER A 359 30.97 23.72 -17.28
N ASN A 360 31.61 24.13 -18.38
CA ASN A 360 30.92 24.53 -19.61
C ASN A 360 31.62 23.94 -20.85
N PRO A 361 31.50 22.62 -21.09
CA PRO A 361 32.17 21.95 -22.19
C PRO A 361 31.48 22.23 -23.53
N HIS A 362 32.25 22.55 -24.56
CA HIS A 362 31.75 22.69 -25.92
C HIS A 362 32.02 21.42 -26.73
N TYR A 363 31.08 20.47 -26.66
CA TYR A 363 31.15 19.23 -27.44
C TYR A 363 30.75 19.43 -28.90
N GLN A 364 31.35 18.64 -29.79
CA GLN A 364 30.97 18.59 -31.19
C GLN A 364 29.52 18.07 -31.36
N PRO A 365 28.79 18.49 -32.41
CA PRO A 365 27.39 18.11 -32.63
C PRO A 365 27.15 16.59 -32.63
N GLU A 366 28.12 15.80 -33.09
CA GLU A 366 28.05 14.34 -33.13
C GLU A 366 27.87 13.74 -31.73
N ILE A 367 28.62 14.24 -30.74
CA ILE A 367 28.49 13.81 -29.35
C ILE A 367 27.11 14.20 -28.80
N GLN A 368 26.63 15.41 -29.10
CA GLN A 368 25.31 15.87 -28.66
C GLN A 368 24.16 15.07 -29.30
N ALA A 369 24.35 14.56 -30.51
CA ALA A 369 23.39 13.71 -31.20
C ALA A 369 23.38 12.29 -30.62
N GLU A 370 24.56 11.71 -30.39
CA GLU A 370 24.72 10.31 -29.96
C GLU A 370 24.51 10.08 -28.45
N THR A 371 24.69 11.12 -27.63
CA THR A 371 24.58 11.09 -26.16
C THR A 371 23.50 12.03 -25.63
N THR A 372 23.08 11.83 -24.38
CA THR A 372 22.22 12.79 -23.67
C THR A 372 23.09 13.58 -22.70
N LEU A 373 23.25 14.89 -22.93
CA LEU A 373 23.98 15.77 -22.01
C LEU A 373 23.10 16.08 -20.79
N VAL A 374 23.64 15.88 -19.59
CA VAL A 374 22.95 16.17 -18.33
C VAL A 374 23.82 17.07 -17.47
N ASN A 375 23.27 18.22 -17.09
CA ASN A 375 23.95 19.23 -16.28
C ASN A 375 23.78 18.92 -14.80
N PHE A 376 24.84 18.37 -14.18
CA PHE A 376 24.95 18.09 -12.75
C PHE A 376 25.71 19.20 -12.00
N MET A 377 25.85 20.40 -12.57
CA MET A 377 26.34 21.54 -11.80
C MET A 377 25.42 21.80 -10.60
N VAL A 378 26.04 21.95 -9.44
CA VAL A 378 25.34 22.26 -8.19
C VAL A 378 24.56 23.57 -8.36
N THR A 379 23.30 23.57 -7.96
CA THR A 379 22.42 24.75 -7.98
C THR A 379 22.42 25.44 -6.62
N GLU A 380 22.04 26.72 -6.57
CA GLU A 380 21.88 27.45 -5.30
C GLU A 380 20.89 26.75 -4.38
N ASP A 381 19.71 26.40 -4.89
CA ASP A 381 18.68 25.68 -4.12
C ASP A 381 19.18 24.29 -3.65
N GLY A 382 19.86 23.54 -4.52
CA GLY A 382 20.36 22.21 -4.19
C GLY A 382 21.46 22.25 -3.12
N LEU A 383 22.34 23.25 -3.18
CA LEU A 383 23.32 23.48 -2.14
C LEU A 383 22.68 23.98 -0.84
N GLU A 384 21.68 24.87 -0.93
CA GLU A 384 20.92 25.33 0.23
C GLU A 384 20.28 24.16 0.97
N ASP A 385 19.56 23.27 0.27
CA ASP A 385 18.94 22.09 0.87
C ASP A 385 19.97 21.14 1.49
N GLN A 386 21.12 20.96 0.82
CA GLN A 386 22.23 20.16 1.34
C GLN A 386 22.81 20.76 2.63
N LEU A 387 23.06 22.07 2.65
CA LEU A 387 23.58 22.78 3.82
C LEU A 387 22.54 22.83 4.95
N LEU A 388 21.25 22.90 4.61
CA LEU A 388 20.15 22.80 5.56
C LEU A 388 20.15 21.45 6.28
N GLY A 389 20.29 20.35 5.53
CA GLY A 389 20.45 19.02 6.12
C GLY A 389 21.65 18.94 7.06
N ILE A 390 22.79 19.52 6.66
CA ILE A 390 24.01 19.52 7.49
C ILE A 390 23.84 20.32 8.79
N VAL A 391 23.26 21.53 8.72
CA VAL A 391 23.08 22.36 9.93
C VAL A 391 22.06 21.73 10.87
N VAL A 392 20.96 21.18 10.35
CA VAL A 392 19.95 20.47 11.16
C VAL A 392 20.58 19.23 11.80
N ALA A 393 21.32 18.42 11.04
CA ALA A 393 21.98 17.22 11.57
C ALA A 393 22.95 17.53 12.74
N LYS A 394 23.55 18.72 12.74
CA LYS A 394 24.49 19.16 13.79
C LYS A 394 23.80 19.83 14.97
N GLU A 395 22.80 20.67 14.74
CA GLU A 395 22.09 21.43 15.78
C GLU A 395 20.96 20.63 16.44
N ARG A 396 20.24 19.84 15.64
CA ARG A 396 19.06 19.06 16.02
C ARG A 396 19.14 17.67 15.39
N PRO A 397 20.10 16.82 15.83
CA PRO A 397 20.23 15.46 15.30
C PRO A 397 18.96 14.63 15.47
N ASP A 398 18.17 14.92 16.51
CA ASP A 398 16.88 14.29 16.76
C ASP A 398 15.87 14.50 15.61
N LEU A 399 15.82 15.71 15.04
CA LEU A 399 14.93 16.01 13.91
C LEU A 399 15.39 15.33 12.62
N GLU A 400 16.70 15.22 12.41
CA GLU A 400 17.25 14.59 11.20
C GLU A 400 17.13 13.07 11.25
N GLU A 401 17.37 12.44 12.41
CA GLU A 401 17.13 11.02 12.62
C GLU A 401 15.65 10.66 12.44
N GLU A 402 14.75 11.48 12.99
CA GLU A 402 13.31 11.32 12.82
C GLU A 402 12.90 11.46 11.35
N LYS A 403 13.42 12.47 10.63
CA LYS A 403 13.17 12.62 9.18
C LYS A 403 13.65 11.40 8.40
N SER A 404 14.88 10.96 8.64
CA SER A 404 15.44 9.79 7.96
C SER A 404 14.62 8.53 8.25
N ARG A 405 14.12 8.36 9.48
CA ARG A 405 13.26 7.23 9.85
C ARG A 405 11.94 7.28 9.10
N LEU A 406 11.26 8.44 9.08
CA LEU A 406 9.98 8.59 8.39
C LEU A 406 10.09 8.36 6.87
N VAL A 407 11.18 8.81 6.24
CA VAL A 407 11.41 8.55 4.80
C VAL A 407 11.57 7.05 4.52
N GLN A 408 12.32 6.33 5.37
CA GLN A 408 12.49 4.88 5.23
C GLN A 408 11.19 4.12 5.51
N GLU A 409 10.47 4.50 6.57
CA GLU A 409 9.16 3.92 6.91
C GLU A 409 8.15 4.18 5.80
N GLY A 410 8.08 5.40 5.25
CA GLY A 410 7.18 5.74 4.15
C GLY A 410 7.46 4.95 2.88
N ALA A 411 8.73 4.76 2.52
CA ALA A 411 9.12 3.92 1.39
C ALA A 411 8.76 2.44 1.62
N SER A 412 9.00 1.93 2.84
CA SER A 412 8.64 0.56 3.23
C SER A 412 7.12 0.34 3.22
N ASN A 413 6.35 1.29 3.77
CA ASN A 413 4.89 1.24 3.83
C ASN A 413 4.26 1.22 2.43
N LYS A 414 4.72 2.11 1.52
CA LYS A 414 4.26 2.11 0.12
C LYS A 414 4.54 0.78 -0.58
N LYS A 415 5.72 0.19 -0.34
CA LYS A 415 6.09 -1.12 -0.87
C LYS A 415 5.19 -2.24 -0.32
N GLN A 416 4.99 -2.26 1.00
CA GLN A 416 4.14 -3.26 1.66
C GLN A 416 2.68 -3.17 1.20
N LEU A 417 2.14 -1.96 0.97
CA LEU A 417 0.80 -1.79 0.39
C LEU A 417 0.70 -2.47 -0.98
N SER A 418 1.66 -2.25 -1.87
CA SER A 418 1.69 -2.91 -3.19
C SER A 418 1.81 -4.43 -3.08
N GLU A 419 2.64 -4.94 -2.17
CA GLU A 419 2.82 -6.40 -1.97
C GLU A 419 1.54 -7.06 -1.42
N VAL A 420 0.83 -6.38 -0.52
CA VAL A 420 -0.46 -6.85 0.02
C VAL A 420 -1.53 -6.88 -1.08
N GLU A 421 -1.54 -5.91 -1.98
CA GLU A 421 -2.43 -5.89 -3.15
C GLU A 421 -2.16 -7.05 -4.10
N ASP A 422 -0.89 -7.27 -4.44
CA ASP A 422 -0.47 -8.38 -5.29
C ASP A 422 -0.86 -9.72 -4.66
N GLN A 423 -0.70 -9.86 -3.34
CA GLN A 423 -1.11 -11.05 -2.59
C GLN A 423 -2.64 -11.26 -2.63
N ILE A 424 -3.44 -10.19 -2.52
CA ILE A 424 -4.91 -10.29 -2.65
C ILE A 424 -5.26 -10.82 -4.05
N LEU A 425 -4.62 -10.28 -5.10
CA LEU A 425 -4.85 -10.70 -6.48
C LEU A 425 -4.44 -12.16 -6.72
N GLU A 426 -3.30 -12.59 -6.20
CA GLU A 426 -2.81 -13.97 -6.29
C GLU A 426 -3.76 -14.96 -5.59
N VAL A 427 -4.27 -14.62 -4.41
CA VAL A 427 -5.27 -15.44 -3.69
C VAL A 427 -6.58 -15.52 -4.48
N LEU A 428 -7.03 -14.43 -5.09
CA LEU A 428 -8.23 -14.42 -5.93
C LEU A 428 -8.05 -15.26 -7.22
N GLU A 429 -6.88 -15.19 -7.85
CA GLU A 429 -6.57 -15.99 -9.05
C GLU A 429 -6.50 -17.48 -8.72
N SER A 430 -5.80 -17.83 -7.65
CA SER A 430 -5.61 -19.22 -7.21
C SER A 430 -6.90 -19.88 -6.70
N ALA A 431 -7.83 -19.12 -6.12
CA ALA A 431 -9.07 -19.64 -5.55
C ALA A 431 -10.11 -20.13 -6.59
N GLY A 432 -9.95 -19.77 -7.87
CA GLY A 432 -10.78 -20.29 -8.97
C GLY A 432 -12.29 -20.17 -8.73
N GLY A 433 -13.04 -21.27 -8.94
CA GLY A 433 -14.52 -21.28 -8.97
C GLY A 433 -15.25 -21.41 -7.63
N SER A 434 -14.57 -21.67 -6.50
CA SER A 434 -15.22 -21.89 -5.19
C SER A 434 -14.42 -21.32 -4.02
N ILE A 435 -14.19 -20.00 -4.03
CA ILE A 435 -13.50 -19.29 -2.94
C ILE A 435 -14.18 -19.42 -1.57
N LEU A 436 -15.48 -19.74 -1.54
CA LEU A 436 -16.25 -19.97 -0.32
C LEU A 436 -15.93 -21.31 0.37
N GLU A 437 -15.22 -22.21 -0.32
CA GLU A 437 -14.80 -23.50 0.24
C GLU A 437 -13.35 -23.48 0.74
N ASP A 438 -12.59 -22.43 0.40
CA ASP A 438 -11.25 -22.20 0.91
C ASP A 438 -11.29 -21.21 2.09
N ALA A 439 -11.38 -21.76 3.30
CA ALA A 439 -11.33 -20.96 4.52
C ALA A 439 -9.98 -20.23 4.70
N SER A 440 -8.89 -20.77 4.15
CA SER A 440 -7.55 -20.17 4.27
C SER A 440 -7.42 -18.92 3.41
N ALA A 441 -7.98 -18.93 2.20
CA ALA A 441 -8.05 -17.76 1.33
C ALA A 441 -8.79 -16.59 2.01
N ILE A 442 -9.91 -16.88 2.69
CA ILE A 442 -10.69 -15.86 3.40
C ILE A 442 -9.93 -15.28 4.59
N GLU A 443 -9.19 -16.10 5.33
CA GLU A 443 -8.33 -15.62 6.43
C GLU A 443 -7.17 -14.74 5.94
N ILE A 444 -6.54 -15.12 4.83
CA ILE A 444 -5.47 -14.33 4.21
C ILE A 444 -6.02 -12.98 3.73
N LEU A 445 -7.19 -12.96 3.09
CA LEU A 445 -7.84 -11.72 2.62
C LEU A 445 -8.24 -10.78 3.78
N ASP A 446 -8.77 -11.31 4.88
CA ASP A 446 -9.12 -10.51 6.07
C ASP A 446 -7.86 -9.95 6.76
N GLY A 447 -6.78 -10.74 6.80
CA GLY A 447 -5.47 -10.29 7.30
C GLY A 447 -4.84 -9.21 6.43
N ALA A 448 -4.85 -9.40 5.11
CA ALA A 448 -4.35 -8.46 4.11
C ALA A 448 -5.07 -7.11 4.20
N LYS A 449 -6.41 -7.12 4.32
CA LYS A 449 -7.20 -5.90 4.49
C LYS A 449 -6.82 -5.14 5.77
N LYS A 450 -6.77 -5.82 6.92
CA LYS A 450 -6.38 -5.19 8.19
C LYS A 450 -5.00 -4.55 8.09
N LEU A 451 -4.06 -5.26 7.48
CA LEU A 451 -2.71 -4.75 7.25
C LEU A 451 -2.72 -3.51 6.34
N SER A 452 -3.49 -3.52 5.25
CA SER A 452 -3.63 -2.36 4.37
C SER A 452 -4.23 -1.14 5.08
N ASP A 453 -5.29 -1.32 5.87
CA ASP A 453 -5.91 -0.25 6.65
C ASP A 453 -4.94 0.32 7.71
N GLU A 454 -4.18 -0.55 8.38
CA GLU A 454 -3.15 -0.16 9.35
C GLU A 454 -2.00 0.62 8.70
N ILE A 455 -1.48 0.15 7.56
CA ILE A 455 -0.41 0.84 6.84
C ILE A 455 -0.91 2.18 6.29
N GLY A 456 -2.13 2.24 5.76
CA GLY A 456 -2.74 3.49 5.29
C GLY A 456 -2.87 4.53 6.41
N ALA A 457 -3.31 4.12 7.60
CA ALA A 457 -3.37 5.01 8.76
C ALA A 457 -1.97 5.47 9.22
N LYS A 458 -0.99 4.56 9.25
CA LYS A 458 0.42 4.89 9.58
C LYS A 458 1.03 5.86 8.57
N GLN A 459 0.78 5.65 7.28
CA GLN A 459 1.29 6.52 6.22
C GLN A 459 0.75 7.93 6.37
N LYS A 460 -0.55 8.09 6.63
CA LYS A 460 -1.15 9.41 6.85
C LYS A 460 -0.52 10.15 8.02
N ILE A 461 -0.24 9.45 9.12
CA ILE A 461 0.44 10.04 10.29
C ILE A 461 1.88 10.41 9.94
N ALA A 462 2.58 9.57 9.17
CA ALA A 462 3.94 9.86 8.71
C ALA A 462 3.98 11.13 7.85
N ASP A 463 3.05 11.27 6.89
CA ASP A 463 2.96 12.44 6.01
C ASP A 463 2.69 13.74 6.82
N GLU A 464 1.75 13.70 7.78
CA GLU A 464 1.48 14.86 8.66
C GLU A 464 2.65 15.20 9.58
N THR A 465 3.44 14.20 9.98
CA THR A 465 4.63 14.38 10.83
C THR A 465 5.79 14.94 10.02
N GLU A 466 5.96 14.49 8.76
CA GLU A 466 6.97 15.01 7.84
C GLU A 466 6.80 16.52 7.62
N ILE A 467 5.57 16.99 7.43
CA ILE A 467 5.28 18.43 7.30
C ILE A 467 5.77 19.21 8.53
N LYS A 468 5.46 18.74 9.73
CA LYS A 468 5.88 19.40 10.98
C LYS A 468 7.41 19.41 11.15
N ILE A 469 8.08 18.35 10.73
CA ILE A 469 9.54 18.27 10.75
C ILE A 469 10.13 19.25 9.74
N ASP A 470 9.57 19.36 8.54
CA ASP A 470 10.05 20.32 7.55
C ASP A 470 9.80 21.77 7.96
N GLU A 471 8.69 22.08 8.63
CA GLU A 471 8.48 23.38 9.28
C GLU A 471 9.54 23.66 10.35
N ALA A 472 9.88 22.68 11.19
CA ALA A 472 10.94 22.83 12.18
C ALA A 472 12.32 23.05 11.52
N ARG A 473 12.63 22.31 10.45
CA ARG A 473 13.86 22.45 9.66
C ARG A 473 13.94 23.82 8.99
N ALA A 474 12.83 24.34 8.48
CA ALA A 474 12.77 25.64 7.81
C ALA A 474 13.27 26.81 8.67
N SER A 475 13.25 26.67 10.00
CA SER A 475 13.80 27.68 10.91
C SER A 475 15.31 27.90 10.75
N TYR A 476 16.05 26.90 10.23
CA TYR A 476 17.49 26.98 9.96
C TYR A 476 17.82 27.42 8.53
N LYS A 477 16.81 27.56 7.68
CA LYS A 477 16.94 27.95 6.26
C LYS A 477 17.72 29.25 6.04
N PRO A 478 17.60 30.29 6.88
CA PRO A 478 18.41 31.51 6.70
C PRO A 478 19.93 31.28 6.74
N VAL A 479 20.39 30.27 7.50
CA VAL A 479 21.83 29.94 7.60
C VAL A 479 22.31 29.20 6.36
N SER A 480 21.52 28.23 5.88
CA SER A 480 21.85 27.48 4.67
C SER A 480 21.79 28.37 3.43
N TYR A 481 20.79 29.25 3.33
CA TYR A 481 20.66 30.21 2.22
C TYR A 481 21.88 31.14 2.13
N ARG A 482 22.25 31.79 3.25
CA ARG A 482 23.42 32.67 3.30
C ARG A 482 24.69 31.92 2.90
N SER A 483 24.85 30.70 3.39
CA SER A 483 26.02 29.86 3.12
C SER A 483 26.08 29.43 1.64
N ALA A 484 24.94 29.15 1.01
CA ALA A 484 24.89 28.86 -0.41
C ALA A 484 25.36 30.07 -1.25
N VAL A 485 24.85 31.27 -0.97
CA VAL A 485 25.29 32.52 -1.62
C VAL A 485 26.81 32.71 -1.48
N LEU A 486 27.35 32.49 -0.29
CA LEU A 486 28.79 32.57 -0.02
C LEU A 486 29.61 31.58 -0.85
N PHE A 487 29.12 30.34 -1.04
CA PHE A 487 29.80 29.35 -1.88
C PHE A 487 29.87 29.79 -3.35
N PHE A 488 28.76 30.26 -3.92
CA PHE A 488 28.76 30.70 -5.32
C PHE A 488 29.59 31.97 -5.53
N CYS A 489 29.63 32.86 -4.54
CA CYS A 489 30.55 34.00 -4.53
C CYS A 489 32.01 33.55 -4.65
N ILE A 490 32.47 32.62 -3.80
CA ILE A 490 33.86 32.13 -3.87
C ILE A 490 34.14 31.29 -5.12
N ALA A 491 33.15 30.57 -5.65
CA ALA A 491 33.28 29.79 -6.88
C ALA A 491 33.48 30.70 -8.10
N SER A 492 32.87 31.90 -8.09
CA SER A 492 33.03 32.89 -9.15
C SER A 492 34.43 33.51 -9.20
N LEU A 493 35.22 33.42 -8.12
CA LEU A 493 36.58 33.98 -8.06
C LEU A 493 37.53 33.34 -9.07
N ALA A 494 37.24 32.11 -9.53
CA ALA A 494 37.98 31.46 -10.60
C ALA A 494 37.97 32.25 -11.92
N ALA A 495 37.00 33.16 -12.11
CA ALA A 495 36.96 34.07 -13.24
C ALA A 495 37.96 35.23 -13.13
N ILE A 496 38.40 35.57 -11.91
CA ILE A 496 39.43 36.59 -11.66
C ILE A 496 40.81 35.98 -11.88
N ASP A 497 41.08 34.86 -11.21
CA ASP A 497 42.32 34.10 -11.38
C ASP A 497 42.00 32.60 -11.34
N PRO A 498 42.45 31.80 -12.33
CA PRO A 498 42.22 30.35 -12.34
C PRO A 498 42.75 29.61 -11.10
N MET A 499 43.66 30.20 -10.31
CA MET A 499 44.15 29.62 -9.05
C MET A 499 43.09 29.67 -7.93
N TYR A 500 42.07 30.52 -8.03
CA TYR A 500 41.03 30.70 -7.02
C TYR A 500 39.89 29.68 -7.18
N GLN A 501 40.24 28.40 -7.05
CA GLN A 501 39.29 27.29 -7.12
C GLN A 501 39.16 26.60 -5.77
N TYR A 502 37.94 26.52 -5.27
CA TYR A 502 37.61 25.87 -4.00
C TYR A 502 36.64 24.72 -4.26
N SER A 503 36.98 23.52 -3.77
CA SER A 503 36.10 22.36 -3.89
C SER A 503 34.91 22.48 -2.93
N LEU A 504 33.76 21.92 -3.32
CA LEU A 504 32.59 21.82 -2.45
C LEU A 504 32.89 21.05 -1.15
N ASP A 505 33.66 19.97 -1.20
CA ASP A 505 34.02 19.20 0.00
C ASP A 505 34.78 20.04 1.04
N TRP A 506 35.73 20.86 0.59
CA TRP A 506 36.46 21.80 1.46
C TRP A 506 35.52 22.82 2.09
N PHE A 507 34.57 23.37 1.31
CA PHE A 507 33.59 24.33 1.81
C PHE A 507 32.68 23.70 2.87
N ILE A 508 32.20 22.48 2.63
CA ILE A 508 31.36 21.73 3.58
C ILE A 508 32.12 21.40 4.86
N ASP A 509 33.39 20.98 4.78
CA ASP A 509 34.22 20.75 5.96
C ASP A 509 34.42 22.05 6.76
N LEU A 510 34.65 23.18 6.08
CA LEU A 510 34.76 24.49 6.72
C LEU A 510 33.45 24.91 7.41
N PHE A 511 32.31 24.65 6.77
CA PHE A 511 30.98 24.92 7.32
C PHE A 511 30.70 24.07 8.57
N CYS A 512 30.99 22.77 8.53
CA CYS A 512 30.87 21.87 9.67
C CYS A 512 31.71 22.33 10.87
N ARG A 513 32.95 22.78 10.62
CA ARG A 513 33.83 23.32 11.67
C ARG A 513 33.27 24.62 12.24
N ALA A 514 32.79 25.52 11.38
CA ALA A 514 32.19 26.78 11.83
C ALA A 514 30.95 26.58 12.70
N ILE A 515 30.11 25.57 12.40
CA ILE A 515 28.98 25.22 13.26
C ILE A 515 29.47 24.81 14.65
N ALA A 516 30.50 23.97 14.72
CA ALA A 516 31.06 23.49 15.99
C ALA A 516 31.77 24.58 16.82
N ASP A 517 32.47 25.51 16.16
CA ASP A 517 33.29 26.55 16.82
C ASP A 517 32.48 27.83 17.16
N SER A 518 31.30 27.99 16.58
CA SER A 518 30.43 29.15 16.81
C SER A 518 29.78 29.14 18.19
N GLU A 519 29.49 30.34 18.72
CA GLU A 519 28.93 30.50 20.07
C GLU A 519 27.52 29.89 20.17
N PRO A 520 27.28 28.94 21.10
CA PRO A 520 25.98 28.33 21.30
C PRO A 520 25.02 29.30 21.99
N SER A 521 23.73 29.24 21.64
CA SER A 521 22.67 30.02 22.28
C SER A 521 21.39 29.18 22.38
N SER A 522 20.63 29.38 23.45
CA SER A 522 19.31 28.75 23.63
C SER A 522 18.21 29.43 22.80
N ASP A 523 18.41 30.69 22.43
CA ASP A 523 17.52 31.41 21.52
C ASP A 523 17.91 31.08 20.08
N LEU A 524 16.97 30.52 19.33
CA LEU A 524 17.17 30.10 17.95
C LEU A 524 17.60 31.27 17.06
N GLN A 525 17.00 32.45 17.22
CA GLN A 525 17.29 33.60 16.36
C GLN A 525 18.72 34.11 16.59
N VAL A 526 19.13 34.20 17.85
CA VAL A 526 20.51 34.54 18.24
C VAL A 526 21.49 33.48 17.78
N ARG A 527 21.14 32.19 17.89
CA ARG A 527 21.96 31.08 17.38
C ARG A 527 22.19 31.19 15.87
N MET A 528 21.14 31.52 15.10
CA MET A 528 21.24 31.68 13.65
C MET A 528 22.15 32.85 13.27
N GLU A 529 22.09 33.95 14.01
CA GLU A 529 22.96 35.11 13.79
C GLU A 529 24.43 34.81 14.12
N ASN A 530 24.67 34.09 15.23
CA ASN A 530 26.01 33.63 15.61
C ASN A 530 26.61 32.71 14.55
N LEU A 531 25.84 31.74 14.06
CA LEU A 531 26.25 30.83 12.98
C LEU A 531 26.63 31.60 11.71
N ASN A 532 25.75 32.50 11.27
CA ASN A 532 25.96 33.30 10.07
C ASN A 532 27.20 34.21 10.18
N THR A 533 27.34 34.91 11.30
CA THR A 533 28.44 35.86 11.52
C THR A 533 29.77 35.13 11.64
N HIS A 534 29.81 34.03 12.41
CA HIS A 534 31.02 33.24 12.58
C HIS A 534 31.43 32.58 11.28
N PHE A 535 30.52 31.93 10.55
CA PHE A 535 30.84 31.27 9.30
C PHE A 535 31.31 32.26 8.23
N GLN A 536 30.63 33.40 8.07
CA GLN A 536 31.07 34.44 7.13
C GLN A 536 32.49 34.91 7.43
N TYR A 537 32.80 35.24 8.69
CA TYR A 537 34.13 35.68 9.07
C TYR A 537 35.18 34.58 8.87
N PHE A 538 34.84 33.34 9.25
CA PHE A 538 35.74 32.21 9.11
C PHE A 538 36.04 31.88 7.65
N LEU A 539 35.03 31.89 6.78
CA LEU A 539 35.18 31.72 5.34
C LEU A 539 36.04 32.86 4.76
N TYR A 540 35.69 34.11 5.06
CA TYR A 540 36.43 35.28 4.58
C TYR A 540 37.92 35.19 4.96
N LYS A 541 38.23 34.86 6.21
CA LYS A 541 39.62 34.72 6.69
C LYS A 541 40.38 33.62 5.96
N ASN A 542 39.74 32.47 5.72
CA ASN A 542 40.41 31.36 5.04
C ASN A 542 40.64 31.65 3.54
N VAL A 543 39.67 32.25 2.86
CA VAL A 543 39.80 32.66 1.45
C VAL A 543 40.83 33.77 1.30
N CYS A 544 40.81 34.81 2.13
CA CYS A 544 41.80 35.90 2.08
C CYS A 544 43.25 35.43 2.32
N ARG A 545 43.48 34.26 2.92
CA ARG A 545 44.82 33.69 3.07
C ARG A 545 45.38 33.12 1.75
N SER A 546 44.52 32.72 0.82
CA SER A 546 44.90 32.19 -0.49
C SER A 546 44.85 33.23 -1.61
N LEU A 547 44.18 34.38 -1.40
CA LEU A 547 44.12 35.46 -2.39
C LEU A 547 45.37 36.34 -2.42
N PHE A 548 45.73 36.85 -3.59
CA PHE A 548 46.69 37.94 -3.72
C PHE A 548 46.16 39.23 -3.07
N GLU A 549 47.07 40.06 -2.54
CA GLU A 549 46.72 41.29 -1.83
C GLU A 549 45.83 42.23 -2.68
N LYS A 550 46.12 42.32 -3.98
CA LYS A 550 45.36 43.14 -4.94
C LYS A 550 43.89 42.73 -5.07
N ASP A 551 43.57 41.45 -4.83
CA ASP A 551 42.24 40.89 -5.09
C ASP A 551 41.39 40.81 -3.81
N LYS A 552 41.99 41.04 -2.62
CA LYS A 552 41.28 40.99 -1.33
C LYS A 552 40.16 42.02 -1.23
N LEU A 553 40.41 43.25 -1.67
CA LEU A 553 39.39 44.32 -1.63
C LEU A 553 38.24 44.01 -2.60
N THR A 554 38.57 43.50 -3.79
CA THR A 554 37.57 43.03 -4.77
C THR A 554 36.72 41.91 -4.19
N PHE A 555 37.34 40.94 -3.51
CA PHE A 555 36.61 39.88 -2.83
C PHE A 555 35.69 40.42 -1.73
N SER A 556 36.15 41.37 -0.90
CA SER A 556 35.29 42.01 0.12
C SER A 556 34.06 42.69 -0.49
N LEU A 557 34.25 43.39 -1.62
CA LEU A 557 33.14 44.03 -2.34
C LEU A 557 32.17 42.99 -2.93
N LEU A 558 32.69 41.94 -3.57
CA LEU A 558 31.88 40.85 -4.13
C LEU A 558 31.08 40.14 -3.05
N LEU A 559 31.72 39.80 -1.92
CA LEU A 559 31.08 39.15 -0.78
C LEU A 559 29.90 40.00 -0.25
N CYS A 560 30.12 41.30 -0.07
CA CYS A 560 29.09 42.22 0.42
C CYS A 560 27.94 42.34 -0.59
N THR A 561 28.27 42.59 -1.86
CA THR A 561 27.28 42.83 -2.90
C THR A 561 26.46 41.58 -3.22
N ASP A 562 27.06 40.39 -3.25
CA ASP A 562 26.35 39.15 -3.50
C ASP A 562 25.42 38.77 -2.33
N LEU A 563 25.84 39.03 -1.08
CA LEU A 563 24.93 38.91 0.07
C LEU A 563 23.77 39.92 -0.02
N MET A 564 24.04 41.17 -0.37
CA MET A 564 22.99 42.18 -0.52
C MET A 564 22.01 41.84 -1.65
N LYS A 565 22.51 41.33 -2.80
CA LYS A 565 21.68 40.83 -3.89
C LYS A 565 20.83 39.64 -3.46
N GLY A 566 21.41 38.69 -2.73
CA GLY A 566 20.67 37.52 -2.22
C GLY A 566 19.49 37.92 -1.33
N TYR A 567 19.66 38.94 -0.49
CA TYR A 567 18.58 39.45 0.35
C TYR A 567 17.69 40.50 -0.32
N ASP A 568 17.82 40.72 -1.63
CA ASP A 568 17.07 41.73 -2.40
C ASP A 568 17.20 43.15 -1.81
N LYS A 569 18.37 43.46 -1.22
CA LYS A 569 18.71 44.76 -0.63
C LYS A 569 19.52 45.65 -1.57
N LEU A 570 19.81 45.18 -2.78
CA LEU A 570 20.59 45.89 -3.78
C LEU A 570 19.86 45.86 -5.11
N ASP A 571 19.53 47.03 -5.65
CA ASP A 571 18.91 47.11 -6.97
C ASP A 571 19.91 46.70 -8.06
N HIS A 572 19.46 45.82 -8.95
CA HIS A 572 20.30 45.32 -10.05
C HIS A 572 20.65 46.41 -11.07
N THR A 573 19.78 47.41 -11.24
CA THR A 573 20.01 48.53 -12.16
C THR A 573 21.07 49.46 -11.59
N GLU A 574 20.98 49.80 -10.31
CA GLU A 574 21.98 50.61 -9.60
C GLU A 574 23.35 49.91 -9.59
N TRP A 575 23.41 48.60 -9.29
CA TRP A 575 24.65 47.82 -9.35
C TRP A 575 25.26 47.81 -10.75
N ARG A 576 24.44 47.59 -11.79
CA ARG A 576 24.90 47.64 -13.18
C ARG A 576 25.42 49.03 -13.54
N TYR A 577 24.75 50.08 -13.09
CA TYR A 577 25.17 51.46 -13.32
C TYR A 577 26.54 51.72 -12.68
N LEU A 578 26.77 51.29 -11.44
CA LEU A 578 28.08 51.43 -10.78
C LEU A 578 29.22 50.76 -11.58
N LEU A 579 28.94 49.60 -12.18
CA LEU A 579 29.94 48.85 -12.95
C LEU A 579 30.19 49.40 -14.35
N THR A 580 29.16 49.91 -15.02
CA THR A 580 29.22 50.28 -16.45
C THR A 580 29.24 51.79 -16.70
N GLY A 581 28.82 52.59 -15.72
CA GLY A 581 28.56 54.02 -15.86
C GLY A 581 27.32 54.31 -16.71
N GLY A 582 26.97 55.60 -16.79
CA GLY A 582 25.99 56.08 -17.74
C GLY A 582 26.63 56.30 -19.12
N MET A 583 25.97 55.84 -20.19
CA MET A 583 26.37 56.16 -21.56
C MET A 583 25.35 57.12 -22.16
N MET A 584 25.72 58.39 -22.26
CA MET A 584 24.90 59.39 -22.91
C MET A 584 25.13 59.36 -24.44
N LEU A 585 24.11 58.96 -25.19
CA LEU A 585 24.19 58.81 -26.65
C LEU A 585 23.98 60.14 -27.42
N ASP A 586 23.26 61.09 -26.83
CA ASP A 586 23.01 62.43 -27.41
C ASP A 586 23.03 63.51 -26.33
N ALA A 587 24.05 64.38 -26.38
CA ALA A 587 24.23 65.49 -25.45
C ALA A 587 23.54 66.80 -25.92
N SER A 588 22.91 66.80 -27.10
CA SER A 588 22.38 68.00 -27.77
C SER A 588 21.18 68.64 -27.04
N GLY A 589 20.45 67.86 -26.24
CA GLY A 589 19.27 68.28 -25.48
C GLY A 589 19.52 68.59 -24.00
N LEU A 590 20.76 68.51 -23.53
CA LEU A 590 21.12 68.76 -22.12
C LEU A 590 21.01 70.24 -21.75
N ALA A 591 20.56 70.51 -20.53
CA ALA A 591 20.73 71.83 -19.92
C ALA A 591 22.24 72.18 -19.84
N LYS A 592 22.57 73.45 -20.03
CA LYS A 592 23.97 73.91 -19.90
C LYS A 592 24.48 73.65 -18.49
N ASN A 593 25.76 73.28 -18.38
CA ASN A 593 26.42 73.07 -17.10
C ASN A 593 26.26 74.31 -16.19
N PRO A 594 25.64 74.17 -15.01
CA PRO A 594 25.35 75.28 -14.10
C PRO A 594 26.59 75.79 -13.34
N ALA A 595 27.70 75.02 -13.32
CA ALA A 595 28.92 75.36 -12.60
C ALA A 595 30.20 75.01 -13.41
N PRO A 596 30.43 75.66 -14.56
CA PRO A 596 31.54 75.35 -15.45
C PRO A 596 32.92 75.69 -14.87
N GLU A 597 32.97 76.47 -13.79
CA GLU A 597 34.21 76.88 -13.12
C GLU A 597 34.94 75.72 -12.42
N TRP A 598 34.21 74.67 -12.01
CA TRP A 598 34.78 73.54 -11.26
C TRP A 598 34.18 72.16 -11.64
N VAL A 599 33.09 72.11 -12.41
CA VAL A 599 32.56 70.87 -12.98
C VAL A 599 32.89 70.80 -14.47
N THR A 600 33.54 69.72 -14.90
CA THR A 600 33.81 69.49 -16.33
C THR A 600 32.53 69.07 -17.06
N GLN A 601 32.48 69.30 -18.38
CA GLN A 601 31.34 68.90 -19.21
C GLN A 601 31.03 67.39 -19.10
N LYS A 602 32.07 66.55 -19.00
CA LYS A 602 31.94 65.11 -18.81
C LYS A 602 31.25 64.75 -17.48
N VAL A 603 31.67 65.37 -16.38
CA VAL A 603 31.04 65.14 -15.06
C VAL A 603 29.58 65.62 -15.06
N TRP A 604 29.27 66.69 -15.79
CA TRP A 604 27.89 67.14 -15.96
C TRP A 604 27.04 66.12 -16.75
N GLU A 605 27.58 65.52 -17.80
CA GLU A 605 26.93 64.41 -18.53
C GLU A 605 26.69 63.22 -17.59
N ASP A 606 27.70 62.83 -16.80
CA ASP A 606 27.60 61.73 -15.83
C ASP A 606 26.54 62.01 -14.74
N ILE A 607 26.40 63.26 -14.28
CA ILE A 607 25.34 63.67 -13.33
C ILE A 607 23.95 63.54 -13.96
N ASN A 608 23.82 63.85 -15.25
CA ASN A 608 22.54 63.73 -15.94
C ASN A 608 22.16 62.26 -16.16
N THR A 609 23.10 61.40 -16.55
CA THR A 609 22.83 59.96 -16.65
C THR A 609 22.57 59.33 -15.30
N LEU A 610 23.22 59.81 -14.23
CA LEU A 610 22.98 59.34 -12.86
C LEU A 610 21.58 59.74 -12.37
N SER A 611 21.06 60.87 -12.86
CA SER A 611 19.70 61.33 -12.57
C SER A 611 18.60 60.48 -13.19
N ASP A 612 18.92 59.53 -14.09
CA ASP A 612 17.97 58.56 -14.62
C ASP A 612 17.81 57.33 -13.70
N VAL A 613 18.71 57.14 -12.74
CA VAL A 613 18.61 56.10 -11.71
C VAL A 613 17.51 56.49 -10.73
N GLU A 614 16.58 55.58 -10.45
CA GLU A 614 15.34 55.90 -9.70
C GLU A 614 15.61 56.50 -8.30
N ALA A 615 16.64 56.02 -7.60
CA ALA A 615 17.04 56.56 -6.29
C ALA A 615 17.64 57.97 -6.34
N LEU A 616 18.26 58.34 -7.47
CA LEU A 616 18.94 59.63 -7.67
C LEU A 616 18.17 60.54 -8.63
N LYS A 617 16.89 60.25 -8.83
CA LYS A 617 16.03 60.95 -9.78
C LYS A 617 15.90 62.43 -9.45
N GLY A 618 16.18 63.26 -10.45
CA GLY A 618 16.20 64.72 -10.34
C GLY A 618 17.48 65.27 -9.69
N LEU A 619 18.55 64.48 -9.58
CA LEU A 619 19.87 64.96 -9.14
C LEU A 619 20.35 66.14 -9.98
N ASN A 620 20.19 66.08 -11.30
CA ASN A 620 20.60 67.16 -12.21
C ASN A 620 19.87 68.49 -11.92
N GLU A 621 18.57 68.44 -11.66
CA GLU A 621 17.77 69.62 -11.29
C GLU A 621 18.16 70.17 -9.92
N ARG A 622 18.42 69.28 -8.95
CA ARG A 622 18.86 69.67 -7.59
C ARG A 622 20.25 70.28 -7.61
N PHE A 623 21.16 69.71 -8.39
CA PHE A 623 22.50 70.25 -8.60
C PHE A 623 22.44 71.62 -9.27
N ALA A 624 21.60 71.79 -10.29
CA ALA A 624 21.45 73.07 -10.99
C ALA A 624 20.88 74.20 -10.11
N LYS A 625 20.05 73.87 -9.11
CA LYS A 625 19.48 74.85 -8.16
C LYS A 625 20.50 75.38 -7.17
N GLU A 626 21.38 74.52 -6.64
CA GLU A 626 22.35 74.90 -5.62
C GLU A 626 23.73 74.24 -5.83
N PRO A 627 24.48 74.62 -6.89
CA PRO A 627 25.75 73.97 -7.20
C PRO A 627 26.79 74.15 -6.08
N GLN A 628 26.80 75.30 -5.39
CA GLN A 628 27.78 75.59 -4.34
C GLN A 628 27.68 74.68 -3.12
N ALA A 629 26.50 74.11 -2.83
CA ALA A 629 26.33 73.16 -1.73
C ALA A 629 27.13 71.87 -1.93
N TYR A 630 27.47 71.52 -3.17
CA TYR A 630 28.27 70.33 -3.51
C TYR A 630 29.77 70.64 -3.66
N SER A 631 30.14 71.93 -3.78
CA SER A 631 31.53 72.35 -4.05
C SER A 631 32.49 71.97 -2.93
N ALA A 632 32.05 72.09 -1.67
CA ALA A 632 32.85 71.70 -0.50
C ALA A 632 33.14 70.19 -0.47
N PHE A 633 32.15 69.36 -0.85
CA PHE A 633 32.29 67.92 -0.95
C PHE A 633 33.25 67.51 -2.06
N VAL A 634 33.10 68.09 -3.25
CA VAL A 634 33.92 67.76 -4.44
C VAL A 634 35.37 68.24 -4.30
N SER A 635 35.60 69.34 -3.58
CA SER A 635 36.94 69.91 -3.37
C SER A 635 37.70 69.27 -2.20
N ASN A 636 37.07 68.36 -1.44
CA ASN A 636 37.69 67.69 -0.32
C ASN A 636 38.62 66.55 -0.79
N SER A 637 39.78 66.40 -0.15
CA SER A 637 40.70 65.28 -0.39
C SER A 637 40.16 63.92 0.07
N ALA A 638 39.21 63.90 1.00
CA ALA A 638 38.55 62.71 1.53
C ALA A 638 37.02 62.91 1.53
N PRO A 639 36.36 62.91 0.36
CA PRO A 639 34.94 63.23 0.24
C PRO A 639 34.03 62.28 1.04
N TYR A 640 34.44 61.03 1.23
CA TYR A 640 33.71 60.04 2.03
C TYR A 640 33.63 60.37 3.54
N GLU A 641 34.47 61.28 4.06
CA GLU A 641 34.43 61.73 5.47
C GLU A 641 33.51 62.94 5.68
N CYS A 642 33.11 63.62 4.61
CA CYS A 642 32.27 64.81 4.66
C CYS A 642 30.88 64.61 4.05
N TRP A 643 30.35 63.38 4.06
CA TRP A 643 29.02 63.06 3.56
C TRP A 643 27.91 63.90 4.22
N ASP A 644 28.06 64.21 5.51
CA ASP A 644 27.14 65.06 6.26
C ASP A 644 27.05 66.50 5.73
N GLN A 645 28.01 66.93 4.90
CA GLN A 645 28.04 68.26 4.28
C GLN A 645 27.23 68.34 2.99
N LEU A 646 26.76 67.21 2.45
CA LEU A 646 25.86 67.18 1.31
C LEU A 646 24.44 67.62 1.70
N PRO A 647 23.63 68.12 0.74
CA PRO A 647 22.27 68.57 1.03
C PRO A 647 21.41 67.49 1.70
N ALA A 648 20.49 67.89 2.58
CA ALA A 648 19.70 66.99 3.42
C ALA A 648 18.97 65.85 2.68
N TRP A 649 18.66 66.02 1.39
CA TRP A 649 18.05 64.97 0.58
C TRP A 649 18.98 63.77 0.35
N THR A 650 20.30 63.93 0.43
CA THR A 650 21.28 62.84 0.31
C THR A 650 21.34 61.97 1.56
N GLN A 651 20.84 62.45 2.69
CA GLN A 651 20.86 61.73 3.97
C GLN A 651 19.83 60.59 4.04
N VAL A 652 18.92 60.49 3.08
CA VAL A 652 17.98 59.36 2.96
C VAL A 652 18.48 58.26 2.03
N LEU A 653 19.66 58.43 1.42
CA LEU A 653 20.28 57.42 0.56
C LEU A 653 20.86 56.28 1.40
N THR A 654 20.86 55.08 0.84
CA THR A 654 21.49 53.91 1.48
C THR A 654 23.02 54.02 1.38
N PRO A 655 23.81 53.30 2.19
CA PRO A 655 25.28 53.30 2.06
C PRO A 655 25.83 52.87 0.69
N PHE A 656 25.01 52.24 -0.16
CA PHE A 656 25.37 51.87 -1.53
C PHE A 656 25.15 53.03 -2.52
N GLN A 657 24.13 53.85 -2.29
CA GLN A 657 23.71 54.99 -3.12
C GLN A 657 24.50 56.24 -2.74
#